data_AF-A0A2S3QS17-F1
#
_entry.id   AF-A0A2S3QS17-F1
#
_cell.length_a   1.000
_cell.length_b   1.000
_cell.length_c   1.000
_cell.angle_alpha   90.00
_cell.angle_beta   90.00
_cell.angle_gamma   90.00
#
_symmetry.space_group_name_H-M   'P 1'
#
loop_
_entity.id
_entity.type
_entity.pdbx_description
1 polymer ?
#
loop_
_entity_poly.entity_id
_entity_poly.type
_entity_poly.pdbx_seq_one_letter_code
_entity_poly.pdbx_strand_id
1 'polypeptide(L)'
;MHSGPINSRADEEWGNEEALVSLKWPLKFLRYDLQDLLVGDGKGSFKEISKIDLDPINRTFHLDATVNIPDSMLLSMEDKAGDKLLNEHSISLVLGFPPYVRGQYVELTIEKFVLDDVDYTNGMHIVTNVTAALLRNRSLLNYFMADDKAPTDYSDEDLSKTIKDLFDNEDIVLKDNRVRLRFNFMKLSGLTRYRDLENLQVWYIGPKKLKGTKQGASFLIEGGIGNPSLSYIKGMKEEGKVAADELKKLREAEYKTYGFSADTELRLSKMHSRLLEETGIYNWNDRERMIINEILKTSITKARKALSLKDLYFIDEPQLANIKFFEQAGEFLRVSIADLKLRHAVDWETRNGGRKGSEMPFVSSRISQNAVSQFTNFFRDFKLIDKEPLFKELNVVLAPHLPGIILRGRVNLELNSLFEMGLEGEGIDFNNPDIRLDSKTYGNSVPFEISLYTYMRDKGVLELDIKDATLGSGKNSVLLTPKTDKGYFLEEFTKLATANILKTYLISDPLATKEDEVVVDEAEVKRKLIEKLENFKNNFQLAQTVKTEEEIIAVKKLDLQSPFNSIPEEMTEENLVEFFNNILGIDRRTGRLQINLDPTILSEKILYAQNNVQVWNIEPIFDKLMDKTYIDLAIGHGVRTKDFLSNIYNRPEKKDSLNFVGTSGDFNNEGPTDYSFKINLREFESMVNSILTASIAPQVKEAKAQLASLEEGSVNILEDLTVRSQGDNQLYLSIALNQVEKKKRWFGARIVNNIFGNEDKNYVIENNRSSISARIKLHAVPLKDYKSDLIAKNQDEIFLGNTLLKIELESIGRTAKNPGLFGSVLNAMIGDVNLKNGIVGSNLKKLVLKIAGPMLNPTGERNGNATLAGFALNNYLKVFTTKKDILLQLNPRLAGPVWDLLLVQDQDFKGRKIGIGVDYPSETINFDFKMVFNPSTVDKHELYLIMKEASEISQSVKDGKIKSTADFLKVYDRLFYNSDITKLSLKHRLIKVIDSYNALSVLNEEETHADNYSTTGAELMQIATAAKVLRDALTRVSDLKQPKGISTYANNAHRVLAELDERFIGPYYRLYNKRYKENNLKIINAQITDWTLYILPDALFAQKAFEFLD
;
A
#
# COMPACT_ATOMS: atom_id res chain seq x y z
N MET A 1 -4.98 57.16 -44.79
CA MET A 1 -6.02 58.18 -45.03
C MET A 1 -6.94 58.19 -43.82
N HIS A 2 -7.04 59.33 -43.15
CA HIS A 2 -7.88 59.55 -41.98
C HIS A 2 -9.37 59.48 -42.31
N SER A 3 -10.17 58.82 -41.47
CA SER A 3 -11.58 59.12 -41.27
C SER A 3 -11.85 59.08 -39.77
N GLY A 4 -11.87 60.26 -39.15
CA GLY A 4 -12.11 60.45 -37.73
C GLY A 4 -13.55 60.16 -37.29
N PRO A 5 -13.81 60.18 -35.99
CA PRO A 5 -15.15 59.99 -35.45
C PRO A 5 -16.00 61.23 -35.74
N ILE A 6 -17.11 61.03 -36.45
CA ILE A 6 -18.15 62.06 -36.59
C ILE A 6 -18.96 62.03 -35.29
N ASN A 7 -18.68 62.99 -34.41
CA ASN A 7 -19.56 63.34 -33.31
C ASN A 7 -20.76 64.11 -33.86
N SER A 8 -21.96 63.53 -33.80
CA SER A 8 -23.21 64.29 -33.82
C SER A 8 -24.27 63.57 -32.99
N ARG A 9 -24.62 64.18 -31.85
CA ARG A 9 -25.86 64.04 -31.06
C ARG A 9 -26.41 62.61 -30.91
N ALA A 10 -26.07 61.97 -29.79
CA ALA A 10 -26.59 60.66 -29.40
C ALA A 10 -27.45 60.69 -28.11
N ASP A 11 -28.15 61.81 -27.86
CA ASP A 11 -28.98 61.95 -26.63
C ASP A 11 -30.50 61.87 -26.85
N GLU A 12 -31.01 61.79 -28.08
CA GLU A 12 -32.44 61.61 -28.32
C GLU A 12 -32.66 60.73 -29.56
N GLU A 13 -32.84 59.42 -29.34
CA GLU A 13 -33.58 58.43 -30.17
C GLU A 13 -33.09 57.01 -29.84
N TRP A 14 -33.36 56.54 -28.62
CA TRP A 14 -33.28 55.10 -28.30
C TRP A 14 -34.62 54.45 -28.63
N GLY A 15 -34.86 54.25 -29.93
CA GLY A 15 -35.93 53.41 -30.43
C GLY A 15 -35.51 51.93 -30.44
N ASN A 16 -36.17 51.13 -29.60
CA ASN A 16 -36.37 49.68 -29.71
C ASN A 16 -35.19 48.67 -29.64
N GLU A 17 -33.95 49.05 -29.35
CA GLU A 17 -32.94 48.07 -28.91
C GLU A 17 -32.58 48.32 -27.44
N GLU A 18 -32.98 47.41 -26.54
CA GLU A 18 -32.69 47.51 -25.08
C GLU A 18 -31.17 47.47 -24.77
N ALA A 19 -30.32 47.00 -25.69
CA ALA A 19 -28.87 46.85 -25.49
C ALA A 19 -28.09 48.13 -25.82
N LEU A 20 -27.15 48.55 -24.95
CA LEU A 20 -26.39 49.81 -25.11
C LEU A 20 -25.14 49.68 -25.99
N VAL A 21 -24.50 48.52 -25.96
CA VAL A 21 -23.27 48.24 -26.70
C VAL A 21 -23.37 46.85 -27.30
N SER A 22 -23.24 46.74 -28.63
CA SER A 22 -23.24 45.48 -29.37
C SER A 22 -21.92 45.35 -30.13
N LEU A 23 -21.10 44.38 -29.74
CA LEU A 23 -19.82 44.09 -30.38
C LEU A 23 -19.94 42.82 -31.20
N LYS A 24 -19.83 42.97 -32.53
CA LYS A 24 -19.92 41.89 -33.51
C LYS A 24 -18.52 41.66 -34.07
N TRP A 25 -17.91 40.54 -33.71
CA TRP A 25 -16.62 40.17 -34.26
C TRP A 25 -16.78 39.10 -35.33
N PRO A 26 -16.36 39.37 -36.58
CA PRO A 26 -16.12 38.29 -37.53
C PRO A 26 -14.97 37.43 -37.00
N LEU A 27 -15.21 36.13 -36.88
CA LEU A 27 -14.29 35.17 -36.23
C LEU A 27 -12.86 35.27 -36.77
N LYS A 28 -12.71 35.47 -38.09
CA LYS A 28 -11.41 35.58 -38.76
C LYS A 28 -10.54 36.73 -38.24
N PHE A 29 -11.10 37.90 -37.94
CA PHE A 29 -10.32 39.08 -37.54
C PHE A 29 -9.93 39.02 -36.06
N LEU A 30 -10.87 38.61 -35.20
CA LEU A 30 -10.59 38.42 -33.79
C LEU A 30 -9.43 37.43 -33.56
N ARG A 31 -9.36 36.38 -34.38
CA ARG A 31 -8.26 35.42 -34.36
C ARG A 31 -6.90 36.09 -34.55
N TYR A 32 -6.76 36.98 -35.54
CA TYR A 32 -5.49 37.69 -35.78
C TYR A 32 -5.17 38.65 -34.64
N ASP A 33 -6.15 39.44 -34.18
CA ASP A 33 -5.94 40.41 -33.10
C ASP A 33 -5.51 39.74 -31.79
N LEU A 34 -6.12 38.60 -31.44
CA LEU A 34 -5.74 37.84 -30.24
C LEU A 34 -4.39 37.13 -30.40
N GLN A 35 -4.06 36.65 -31.60
CA GLN A 35 -2.76 36.03 -31.86
C GLN A 35 -1.62 37.04 -31.73
N ASP A 36 -1.78 38.26 -32.27
CA ASP A 36 -0.81 39.34 -32.16
C ASP A 36 -0.61 39.77 -30.68
N LEU A 37 -1.70 39.81 -29.91
CA LEU A 37 -1.66 40.21 -28.49
C LEU A 37 -1.00 39.16 -27.58
N LEU A 38 -1.19 37.87 -27.86
CA LEU A 38 -0.71 36.79 -26.99
C LEU A 38 0.70 36.28 -27.33
N VAL A 39 1.21 36.50 -28.56
CA VAL A 39 2.52 36.01 -29.03
C VAL A 39 3.59 37.12 -29.15
N GLY A 40 3.21 38.40 -29.24
CA GLY A 40 4.04 39.53 -29.69
C GLY A 40 5.52 39.62 -29.27
N ASP A 41 6.33 40.27 -30.11
CA ASP A 41 7.77 40.63 -30.00
C ASP A 41 8.76 39.59 -29.44
N GLY A 42 8.37 38.31 -29.30
CA GLY A 42 9.24 37.23 -28.82
C GLY A 42 9.60 37.27 -27.34
N LYS A 43 8.88 38.08 -26.53
CA LYS A 43 9.04 38.18 -25.07
C LYS A 43 7.89 37.52 -24.28
N GLY A 44 6.91 36.92 -24.97
CA GLY A 44 5.78 36.25 -24.33
C GLY A 44 6.08 34.81 -23.90
N SER A 45 5.37 34.30 -22.90
CA SER A 45 5.47 32.90 -22.44
C SER A 45 4.88 31.88 -23.44
N PHE A 46 4.11 32.35 -24.42
CA PHE A 46 3.61 31.54 -25.55
C PHE A 46 4.59 31.65 -26.73
N LYS A 47 5.18 30.51 -27.12
CA LYS A 47 6.04 30.40 -28.29
C LYS A 47 5.25 30.45 -29.60
N GLU A 48 4.11 29.76 -29.64
CA GLU A 48 3.25 29.66 -30.82
C GLU A 48 1.78 29.51 -30.42
N ILE A 49 0.86 30.05 -31.21
CA ILE A 49 -0.59 29.77 -31.10
C ILE A 49 -1.06 29.13 -32.41
N SER A 50 -1.38 27.84 -32.35
CA SER A 50 -1.80 27.05 -33.52
C SER A 50 -3.31 27.17 -33.79
N LYS A 51 -4.13 27.40 -32.76
CA LYS A 51 -5.57 27.72 -32.88
C LYS A 51 -5.98 28.79 -31.88
N ILE A 52 -6.75 29.76 -32.34
CA ILE A 52 -7.52 30.65 -31.47
C ILE A 52 -8.83 30.97 -32.18
N ASP A 53 -9.95 30.47 -31.65
CA ASP A 53 -11.26 30.59 -32.30
C ASP A 53 -12.42 30.68 -31.29
N LEU A 54 -13.55 31.20 -31.74
CA LEU A 54 -14.81 31.22 -31.01
C LEU A 54 -15.84 30.41 -31.78
N ASP A 55 -16.34 29.33 -31.19
CA ASP A 55 -17.49 28.60 -31.72
C ASP A 55 -18.78 29.28 -31.23
N PRO A 56 -19.53 29.96 -32.12
CA PRO A 56 -20.75 30.64 -31.74
C PRO A 56 -21.92 29.66 -31.48
N ILE A 57 -21.87 28.41 -31.96
CA ILE A 57 -22.94 27.41 -31.75
C ILE A 57 -22.94 26.93 -30.30
N ASN A 58 -21.78 26.48 -29.83
CA ASN A 58 -21.62 25.97 -28.47
C ASN A 58 -21.26 27.08 -27.47
N ARG A 59 -20.99 28.31 -27.96
CA ARG A 59 -20.51 29.45 -27.18
C ARG A 59 -19.20 29.11 -26.47
N THR A 60 -18.20 28.66 -27.21
CA THR A 60 -16.91 28.24 -26.63
C THR A 60 -15.74 28.98 -27.26
N PHE A 61 -14.75 29.37 -26.47
CA PHE A 61 -13.44 29.82 -26.92
C PHE A 61 -12.46 28.66 -26.94
N HIS A 62 -11.76 28.46 -28.04
CA HIS A 62 -10.77 27.40 -28.25
C HIS A 62 -9.40 28.06 -28.39
N LEU A 63 -8.42 27.60 -27.62
CA LEU A 63 -7.03 28.04 -27.67
C LEU A 63 -6.13 26.80 -27.75
N ASP A 64 -5.37 26.66 -28.82
CA ASP A 64 -4.26 25.70 -28.93
C ASP A 64 -2.95 26.49 -29.05
N ALA A 65 -2.01 26.27 -28.13
CA ALA A 65 -0.76 27.01 -28.05
C ALA A 65 0.41 26.12 -27.65
N THR A 66 1.63 26.60 -27.85
CA THR A 66 2.87 26.02 -27.32
C THR A 66 3.50 27.04 -26.36
N VAL A 67 3.85 26.61 -25.16
CA VAL A 67 4.48 27.41 -24.11
C VAL A 67 5.89 26.90 -23.81
N ASN A 68 6.77 27.80 -23.38
CA ASN A 68 8.11 27.45 -22.92
C ASN A 68 8.18 27.56 -21.39
N ILE A 69 8.71 26.52 -20.74
CA ILE A 69 9.05 26.58 -19.31
C ILE A 69 10.40 27.29 -19.15
N PRO A 70 10.55 28.24 -18.21
CA PRO A 70 11.83 28.90 -17.96
C PRO A 70 12.96 27.90 -17.67
N ASP A 71 14.12 28.10 -18.30
CA ASP A 71 15.29 27.20 -18.14
C ASP A 71 15.77 27.10 -16.69
N SER A 72 15.55 28.12 -15.86
CA SER A 72 15.87 28.13 -14.43
C SER A 72 15.05 27.12 -13.63
N MET A 73 13.75 27.00 -13.91
CA MET A 73 12.91 25.95 -13.32
C MET A 73 13.39 24.57 -13.75
N LEU A 74 13.71 24.42 -15.05
CA LEU A 74 14.19 23.16 -15.60
C LEU A 74 15.52 22.76 -14.94
N LEU A 75 16.51 23.64 -14.83
CA LEU A 75 17.81 23.34 -14.21
C LEU A 75 17.69 22.78 -12.79
N SER A 76 16.85 23.38 -11.94
CA SER A 76 16.62 22.88 -10.57
C SER A 76 15.98 21.49 -10.53
N MET A 77 15.12 21.19 -11.51
CA MET A 77 14.47 19.89 -11.66
C MET A 77 15.38 18.87 -12.35
N GLU A 78 16.19 19.29 -13.31
CA GLU A 78 17.21 18.51 -14.03
C GLU A 78 18.32 18.06 -13.08
N ASP A 79 18.76 18.92 -12.15
CA ASP A 79 19.76 18.57 -11.14
C ASP A 79 19.23 17.47 -10.19
N LYS A 80 17.93 17.48 -9.88
CA LYS A 80 17.26 16.45 -9.06
C LYS A 80 16.88 15.20 -9.87
N ALA A 81 16.50 15.37 -11.13
CA ALA A 81 16.07 14.28 -12.02
C ALA A 81 17.25 13.55 -12.69
N GLY A 82 18.38 14.22 -12.89
CA GLY A 82 19.58 13.69 -13.50
C GLY A 82 19.57 13.60 -15.04
N ASP A 83 18.57 14.19 -15.71
CA ASP A 83 18.39 14.22 -17.17
C ASP A 83 17.77 15.55 -17.62
N LYS A 84 17.97 15.89 -18.90
CA LYS A 84 17.50 17.15 -19.52
C LYS A 84 15.99 17.12 -19.78
N LEU A 85 15.26 18.08 -19.23
CA LEU A 85 13.81 18.17 -19.34
C LEU A 85 13.37 18.91 -20.62
N LEU A 86 12.16 18.60 -21.10
CA LEU A 86 11.57 19.31 -22.24
C LEU A 86 11.19 20.74 -21.82
N ASN A 87 11.55 21.72 -22.63
CA ASN A 87 11.19 23.12 -22.39
C ASN A 87 9.83 23.47 -23.02
N GLU A 88 9.44 22.82 -24.12
CA GLU A 88 8.26 23.21 -24.91
C GLU A 88 7.06 22.29 -24.67
N HIS A 89 5.94 22.88 -24.26
CA HIS A 89 4.69 22.17 -23.93
C HIS A 89 3.53 22.69 -24.76
N SER A 90 2.69 21.79 -25.28
CA SER A 90 1.47 22.14 -26.01
C SER A 90 0.26 22.20 -25.08
N ILE A 91 -0.55 23.24 -25.19
CA ILE A 91 -1.77 23.44 -24.41
C ILE A 91 -2.97 23.57 -25.35
N SER A 92 -4.07 22.92 -25.02
CA SER A 92 -5.39 23.09 -25.64
C SER A 92 -6.42 23.41 -24.56
N LEU A 93 -7.08 24.56 -24.65
CA LEU A 93 -8.06 25.04 -23.68
C LEU A 93 -9.36 25.38 -24.40
N VAL A 94 -10.48 24.87 -23.89
CA VAL A 94 -11.83 25.25 -24.34
C VAL A 94 -12.61 25.84 -23.18
N LEU A 95 -13.01 27.10 -23.32
CA LEU A 95 -13.79 27.85 -22.34
C LEU A 95 -15.21 28.07 -22.84
N GLY A 96 -16.22 27.55 -22.16
CA GLY A 96 -17.63 27.78 -22.41
C GLY A 96 -18.12 29.09 -21.81
N PHE A 97 -18.77 29.90 -22.63
CA PHE A 97 -19.44 31.14 -22.22
C PHE A 97 -20.89 30.87 -21.82
N PRO A 98 -21.38 31.60 -20.80
CA PRO A 98 -22.78 31.54 -20.44
C PRO A 98 -23.60 32.27 -21.52
N PRO A 99 -24.80 31.78 -21.86
CA PRO A 99 -25.66 32.48 -22.80
C PRO A 99 -26.10 33.85 -22.28
N TYR A 100 -26.23 33.99 -20.96
CA TYR A 100 -26.65 35.21 -20.29
C TYR A 100 -25.79 35.45 -19.05
N VAL A 101 -25.40 36.69 -18.86
CA VAL A 101 -24.65 37.14 -17.69
C VAL A 101 -25.57 38.01 -16.84
N ARG A 102 -25.62 37.72 -15.53
CA ARG A 102 -26.35 38.55 -14.55
C ARG A 102 -25.31 39.14 -13.60
N GLY A 103 -25.12 40.45 -13.63
CA GLY A 103 -24.11 41.14 -12.84
C GLY A 103 -22.82 41.44 -13.62
N GLN A 104 -21.79 41.90 -12.89
CA GLN A 104 -20.49 42.29 -13.46
C GLN A 104 -19.54 41.11 -13.71
N TYR A 105 -19.92 39.89 -13.33
CA TYR A 105 -19.07 38.71 -13.45
C TYR A 105 -19.46 37.86 -14.65
N VAL A 106 -18.52 37.64 -15.56
CA VAL A 106 -18.66 36.62 -16.61
C VAL A 106 -18.09 35.32 -16.07
N GLU A 107 -18.94 34.29 -15.96
CA GLU A 107 -18.53 32.97 -15.50
C GLU A 107 -18.23 32.07 -16.71
N LEU A 108 -16.95 31.80 -16.94
CA LEU A 108 -16.46 30.88 -17.97
C LEU A 108 -16.34 29.48 -17.40
N THR A 109 -16.89 28.48 -18.09
CA THR A 109 -16.73 27.07 -17.72
C THR A 109 -15.56 26.49 -18.51
N ILE A 110 -14.64 25.80 -17.85
CA ILE A 110 -13.58 25.06 -18.53
C ILE A 110 -14.19 23.76 -19.04
N GLU A 111 -14.48 23.72 -20.34
CA GLU A 111 -15.14 22.59 -21.03
C GLU A 111 -14.13 21.56 -21.53
N LYS A 112 -12.89 21.98 -21.80
CA LYS A 112 -11.78 21.09 -22.12
C LYS A 112 -10.44 21.71 -21.72
N PHE A 113 -9.54 20.93 -21.17
CA PHE A 113 -8.15 21.32 -20.94
C PHE A 113 -7.25 20.12 -21.25
N VAL A 114 -6.36 20.28 -22.23
CA VAL A 114 -5.35 19.30 -22.63
C VAL A 114 -3.99 19.95 -22.52
N LEU A 115 -3.05 19.28 -21.87
CA LEU A 115 -1.64 19.67 -21.85
C LEU A 115 -0.86 18.48 -22.39
N ASP A 116 -0.04 18.69 -23.41
CA ASP A 116 0.81 17.65 -24.01
C ASP A 116 0.07 16.40 -24.47
N ASP A 117 -1.08 16.63 -25.10
CA ASP A 117 -2.01 15.62 -25.59
C ASP A 117 -2.67 14.77 -24.49
N VAL A 118 -2.57 15.22 -23.23
CA VAL A 118 -3.19 14.63 -22.04
C VAL A 118 -4.41 15.44 -21.61
N ASP A 119 -5.58 14.79 -21.58
CA ASP A 119 -6.85 15.43 -21.21
C ASP A 119 -7.03 15.52 -19.69
N TYR A 120 -6.92 16.73 -19.15
CA TYR A 120 -7.07 17.06 -17.73
C TYR A 120 -8.45 17.64 -17.39
N THR A 121 -9.38 17.69 -18.34
CA THR A 121 -10.70 18.32 -18.18
C THR A 121 -11.43 17.82 -16.93
N ASN A 122 -11.37 16.52 -16.69
CA ASN A 122 -12.01 15.87 -15.55
C ASN A 122 -11.38 16.24 -14.19
N GLY A 123 -10.08 16.58 -14.18
CA GLY A 123 -9.32 16.97 -12.99
C GLY A 123 -9.27 18.47 -12.75
N MET A 124 -9.94 19.28 -13.58
CA MET A 124 -9.77 20.74 -13.56
C MET A 124 -10.20 21.36 -12.22
N HIS A 125 -11.10 20.73 -11.49
CA HIS A 125 -11.50 21.15 -10.15
C HIS A 125 -10.34 21.08 -9.13
N ILE A 126 -9.41 20.13 -9.29
CA ILE A 126 -8.18 20.08 -8.49
C ILE A 126 -7.24 21.21 -8.95
N VAL A 127 -7.02 21.30 -10.26
CA VAL A 127 -6.07 22.25 -10.85
C VAL A 127 -6.42 23.70 -10.50
N THR A 128 -7.68 24.12 -10.62
CA THR A 128 -8.11 25.49 -10.33
C THR A 128 -8.01 25.85 -8.85
N ASN A 129 -8.36 24.94 -7.94
CA ASN A 129 -8.29 25.16 -6.50
C ASN A 129 -6.84 25.35 -6.06
N VAL A 130 -5.94 24.49 -6.55
CA VAL A 130 -4.50 24.60 -6.32
C VAL A 130 -3.95 25.88 -6.92
N THR A 131 -4.24 26.14 -8.20
CA THR A 131 -3.74 27.33 -8.91
C THR A 131 -4.14 28.62 -8.19
N ALA A 132 -5.40 28.74 -7.75
CA ALA A 132 -5.85 29.91 -7.00
C ALA A 132 -5.06 30.12 -5.70
N ALA A 133 -4.75 29.02 -5.00
CA ALA A 133 -3.98 29.07 -3.76
C ALA A 133 -2.50 29.42 -4.00
N LEU A 134 -1.87 28.83 -5.02
CA LEU A 134 -0.49 29.15 -5.40
C LEU A 134 -0.34 30.61 -5.81
N LEU A 135 -1.26 31.13 -6.64
CA LEU A 135 -1.23 32.51 -7.13
C LEU A 135 -1.48 33.55 -6.03
N ARG A 136 -2.04 33.14 -4.88
CA ARG A 136 -2.18 33.99 -3.67
C ARG A 136 -0.92 34.01 -2.81
N ASN A 137 0.00 33.04 -2.95
CA ASN A 137 1.28 33.04 -2.25
C ASN A 137 2.32 33.87 -3.01
N ARG A 138 2.57 35.08 -2.52
CA ARG A 138 3.48 36.04 -3.15
C ARG A 138 4.94 35.56 -3.19
N SER A 139 5.41 34.88 -2.13
CA SER A 139 6.78 34.36 -2.06
C SER A 139 7.02 33.26 -3.09
N LEU A 140 6.09 32.33 -3.20
CA LEU A 140 6.11 31.24 -4.18
C LEU A 140 6.01 31.77 -5.62
N LEU A 141 5.15 32.77 -5.86
CA LEU A 141 4.98 33.34 -7.19
C LEU A 141 6.21 34.16 -7.62
N ASN A 142 6.91 34.82 -6.70
CA ASN A 142 8.19 35.47 -7.00
C ASN A 142 9.28 34.45 -7.33
N TYR A 143 9.40 33.38 -6.54
CA TYR A 143 10.32 32.27 -6.80
C TYR A 143 10.16 31.73 -8.23
N PHE A 144 8.93 31.64 -8.73
CA PHE A 144 8.65 31.17 -10.08
C PHE A 144 8.75 32.22 -11.20
N MET A 145 8.78 33.52 -10.90
CA MET A 145 8.77 34.58 -11.91
C MET A 145 10.07 35.38 -12.02
N ALA A 146 10.99 35.29 -11.06
CA ALA A 146 12.20 36.10 -11.04
C ALA A 146 13.41 35.29 -10.55
N ASP A 147 14.30 34.92 -11.46
CA ASP A 147 15.56 34.22 -11.16
C ASP A 147 16.59 35.10 -10.42
N ASP A 148 16.39 36.43 -10.42
CA ASP A 148 17.34 37.43 -9.96
C ASP A 148 16.98 38.06 -8.60
N LYS A 149 15.82 37.71 -8.03
CA LYS A 149 15.33 38.27 -6.75
C LYS A 149 15.18 37.17 -5.70
N ALA A 150 15.59 37.46 -4.47
CA ALA A 150 15.28 36.59 -3.34
C ALA A 150 13.74 36.51 -3.16
N PRO A 151 13.15 35.35 -2.82
CA PRO A 151 11.69 35.19 -2.69
C PRO A 151 11.02 36.15 -1.69
N THR A 152 11.80 36.76 -0.80
CA THR A 152 11.37 37.72 0.23
C THR A 152 11.54 39.20 -0.16
N ASP A 153 12.13 39.52 -1.32
CA ASP A 153 12.36 40.90 -1.76
C ASP A 153 11.15 41.44 -2.53
N TYR A 154 10.40 42.35 -1.91
CA TYR A 154 9.08 42.80 -2.37
C TYR A 154 9.07 44.30 -2.72
N SER A 155 8.74 44.65 -3.96
CA SER A 155 8.39 46.01 -4.39
C SER A 155 6.88 46.19 -4.55
N ASP A 156 6.38 47.40 -4.36
CA ASP A 156 4.97 47.73 -4.62
C ASP A 156 4.60 47.70 -6.11
N GLU A 157 5.58 47.66 -7.00
CA GLU A 157 5.41 47.62 -8.46
C GLU A 157 5.50 46.20 -9.06
N ASP A 158 5.77 45.17 -8.24
CA ASP A 158 5.96 43.81 -8.75
C ASP A 158 4.66 43.20 -9.32
N LEU A 159 4.81 42.46 -10.42
CA LEU A 159 3.71 41.70 -11.03
C LEU A 159 3.06 40.71 -10.04
N SER A 160 3.83 40.20 -9.07
CA SER A 160 3.34 39.28 -8.04
C SER A 160 2.31 39.90 -7.10
N LYS A 161 2.48 41.18 -6.75
CA LYS A 161 1.50 41.94 -5.99
C LYS A 161 0.25 42.18 -6.83
N THR A 162 0.40 42.53 -8.10
CA THR A 162 -0.73 42.74 -9.02
C THR A 162 -1.56 41.46 -9.17
N ILE A 163 -0.92 40.30 -9.34
CA ILE A 163 -1.61 39.01 -9.42
C ILE A 163 -2.33 38.70 -8.11
N LYS A 164 -1.66 38.84 -6.96
CA LYS A 164 -2.29 38.65 -5.65
C LYS A 164 -3.51 39.55 -5.47
N ASP A 165 -3.39 40.84 -5.78
CA ASP A 165 -4.47 41.82 -5.66
C ASP A 165 -5.67 41.46 -6.55
N LEU A 166 -5.46 40.87 -7.74
CA LEU A 166 -6.57 40.38 -8.58
C LEU A 166 -7.35 39.24 -7.91
N PHE A 167 -6.67 38.36 -7.17
CA PHE A 167 -7.30 37.23 -6.46
C PHE A 167 -7.87 37.62 -5.09
N ASP A 168 -7.28 38.59 -4.40
CA ASP A 168 -7.72 39.10 -3.09
C ASP A 168 -8.92 40.06 -3.23
N ASN A 169 -8.96 40.87 -4.29
CA ASN A 169 -10.11 41.73 -4.61
C ASN A 169 -11.25 41.00 -5.32
N GLU A 170 -11.12 39.68 -5.52
CA GLU A 170 -12.06 38.83 -6.27
C GLU A 170 -12.31 39.30 -7.73
N ASP A 171 -11.37 40.04 -8.33
CA ASP A 171 -11.44 40.40 -9.76
C ASP A 171 -11.33 39.15 -10.66
N ILE A 172 -10.58 38.15 -10.20
CA ILE A 172 -10.54 36.80 -10.76
C ILE A 172 -10.89 35.80 -9.65
N VAL A 173 -11.91 34.97 -9.89
CA VAL A 173 -12.27 33.88 -8.99
C VAL A 173 -12.22 32.55 -9.76
N LEU A 174 -11.24 31.72 -9.41
CA LEU A 174 -11.16 30.34 -9.84
C LEU A 174 -11.91 29.47 -8.84
N LYS A 175 -12.86 28.67 -9.31
CA LYS A 175 -13.60 27.73 -8.44
C LYS A 175 -14.09 26.53 -9.23
N ASP A 176 -13.77 25.32 -8.75
CA ASP A 176 -14.15 24.08 -9.41
C ASP A 176 -13.71 24.09 -10.90
N ASN A 177 -14.59 23.87 -11.86
CA ASN A 177 -14.26 23.96 -13.29
C ASN A 177 -14.58 25.34 -13.91
N ARG A 178 -14.60 26.42 -13.11
CA ARG A 178 -15.05 27.74 -13.56
C ARG A 178 -14.05 28.85 -13.26
N VAL A 179 -13.98 29.80 -14.17
CA VAL A 179 -13.25 31.06 -14.04
C VAL A 179 -14.27 32.19 -14.08
N ARG A 180 -14.45 32.91 -12.96
CA ARG A 180 -15.23 34.14 -12.97
C ARG A 180 -14.30 35.32 -13.13
N LEU A 181 -14.57 36.12 -14.14
CA LEU A 181 -13.85 37.35 -14.41
C LEU A 181 -14.79 38.52 -14.12
N ARG A 182 -14.38 39.43 -13.25
CA ARG A 182 -15.07 40.70 -13.10
C ARG A 182 -14.81 41.52 -14.35
N PHE A 183 -15.83 41.65 -15.18
CA PHE A 183 -15.74 42.39 -16.43
C PHE A 183 -15.75 43.89 -16.11
N ASN A 184 -14.56 44.50 -16.08
CA ASN A 184 -14.42 45.93 -15.87
C ASN A 184 -14.11 46.63 -17.19
N PHE A 185 -15.17 47.14 -17.83
CA PHE A 185 -15.10 47.89 -19.07
C PHE A 185 -14.19 49.12 -19.00
N MET A 186 -13.90 49.66 -17.81
CA MET A 186 -12.97 50.77 -17.58
C MET A 186 -11.52 50.40 -17.89
N LYS A 187 -11.15 49.13 -17.72
CA LYS A 187 -9.78 48.62 -17.89
C LYS A 187 -9.52 48.10 -19.32
N LEU A 188 -10.54 48.02 -20.19
CA LEU A 188 -10.41 47.54 -21.56
C LEU A 188 -10.22 48.71 -22.54
N SER A 189 -9.06 48.79 -23.19
CA SER A 189 -8.63 49.92 -24.03
C SER A 189 -9.65 50.36 -25.08
N GLY A 190 -10.41 49.43 -25.68
CA GLY A 190 -11.47 49.71 -26.66
C GLY A 190 -12.84 50.13 -26.10
N LEU A 191 -13.05 50.02 -24.78
CA LEU A 191 -14.32 50.29 -24.10
C LEU A 191 -14.21 51.41 -23.05
N THR A 192 -13.02 52.00 -22.91
CA THR A 192 -12.75 53.21 -22.12
C THR A 192 -13.66 54.40 -22.49
N ARG A 193 -14.19 54.46 -23.71
CA ARG A 193 -15.17 55.48 -24.14
C ARG A 193 -16.53 55.37 -23.45
N TYR A 194 -16.81 54.23 -22.82
CA TYR A 194 -18.02 53.98 -22.03
C TYR A 194 -17.77 54.15 -20.53
N ARG A 195 -16.65 54.77 -20.15
CA ARG A 195 -16.22 54.88 -18.75
C ARG A 195 -17.20 55.62 -17.83
N ASP A 196 -18.00 56.51 -18.41
CA ASP A 196 -18.95 57.34 -17.67
C ASP A 196 -20.30 56.60 -17.46
N LEU A 197 -20.47 55.39 -18.01
CA LEU A 197 -21.65 54.54 -17.83
C LEU A 197 -21.46 53.61 -16.62
N GLU A 198 -21.81 54.10 -15.43
CA GLU A 198 -21.86 53.27 -14.22
C GLU A 198 -22.81 52.07 -14.42
N ASN A 199 -22.38 50.87 -14.02
CA ASN A 199 -23.15 49.61 -14.09
C ASN A 199 -23.37 49.00 -15.48
N LEU A 200 -22.53 49.29 -16.48
CA LEU A 200 -22.50 48.50 -17.73
C LEU A 200 -22.15 47.04 -17.44
N GLN A 201 -23.00 46.11 -17.88
CA GLN A 201 -22.83 44.67 -17.69
C GLN A 201 -22.95 43.95 -19.03
N VAL A 202 -22.28 42.80 -19.18
CA VAL A 202 -22.52 41.89 -20.31
C VAL A 202 -23.91 41.28 -20.12
N TRP A 203 -24.74 41.27 -21.16
CA TRP A 203 -26.09 40.69 -21.16
C TRP A 203 -26.16 39.37 -21.91
N TYR A 204 -25.52 39.30 -23.08
CA TYR A 204 -25.60 38.16 -23.98
C TYR A 204 -24.25 37.87 -24.63
N ILE A 205 -23.93 36.57 -24.72
CA ILE A 205 -22.79 36.06 -25.46
C ILE A 205 -23.29 34.90 -26.33
N GLY A 206 -23.21 35.00 -27.65
CA GLY A 206 -23.67 33.91 -28.50
C GLY A 206 -23.71 34.17 -30.00
N PRO A 207 -24.34 33.27 -30.77
CA PRO A 207 -24.37 33.35 -32.22
C PRO A 207 -25.30 34.46 -32.70
N LYS A 208 -24.91 35.14 -33.78
CA LYS A 208 -25.77 36.04 -34.56
C LYS A 208 -25.62 35.76 -36.05
N LYS A 209 -26.73 35.70 -36.79
CA LYS A 209 -26.71 35.51 -38.24
C LYS A 209 -26.13 36.73 -38.95
N LEU A 210 -25.15 36.52 -39.83
CA LEU A 210 -24.67 37.54 -40.75
C LEU A 210 -25.36 37.39 -42.10
N LYS A 211 -26.15 38.40 -42.50
CA LYS A 211 -26.81 38.39 -43.81
C LYS A 211 -25.75 38.50 -44.92
N GLY A 212 -25.80 37.60 -45.91
CA GLY A 212 -25.01 37.69 -47.14
C GLY A 212 -23.60 37.09 -47.10
N THR A 213 -23.18 36.43 -46.01
CA THR A 213 -21.86 35.78 -45.94
C THR A 213 -21.95 34.26 -46.12
N LYS A 214 -20.96 33.66 -46.79
CA LYS A 214 -20.84 32.18 -46.89
C LYS A 214 -20.66 31.51 -45.51
N GLN A 215 -20.21 32.26 -44.52
CA GLN A 215 -19.99 31.79 -43.14
C GLN A 215 -21.29 31.74 -42.31
N GLY A 216 -22.37 32.43 -42.71
CA GLY A 216 -23.69 32.33 -42.09
C GLY A 216 -23.86 32.97 -40.69
N ALA A 217 -22.81 33.17 -39.90
CA ALA A 217 -22.90 33.72 -38.54
C ALA A 217 -21.64 34.46 -38.02
N SER A 218 -21.79 35.22 -36.93
CA SER A 218 -20.74 35.89 -36.13
C SER A 218 -20.90 35.58 -34.65
N PHE A 219 -19.82 35.75 -33.87
CA PHE A 219 -19.88 35.77 -32.41
C PHE A 219 -20.26 37.18 -31.93
N LEU A 220 -21.30 37.27 -31.11
CA LEU A 220 -21.89 38.51 -30.63
C LEU A 220 -21.75 38.60 -29.10
N ILE A 221 -21.21 39.72 -28.62
CA ILE A 221 -21.26 40.12 -27.21
C ILE A 221 -22.08 41.40 -27.11
N GLU A 222 -23.13 41.38 -26.30
CA GLU A 222 -23.96 42.55 -26.02
C GLU A 222 -23.91 42.92 -24.55
N GLY A 223 -23.85 44.22 -24.27
CA GLY A 223 -23.89 44.78 -22.93
C GLY A 223 -24.92 45.91 -22.79
N GLY A 224 -25.42 46.08 -21.57
CA GLY A 224 -26.38 47.12 -21.22
C GLY A 224 -26.31 47.48 -19.72
N ILE A 225 -27.05 48.52 -19.30
CA ILE A 225 -27.09 48.96 -17.91
C ILE A 225 -28.15 48.15 -17.15
N GLY A 226 -27.75 47.51 -16.04
CA GLY A 226 -28.65 46.69 -15.23
C GLY A 226 -28.90 45.30 -15.82
N ASN A 227 -30.02 44.66 -15.45
CA ASN A 227 -30.35 43.31 -15.91
C ASN A 227 -31.23 43.34 -17.19
N PRO A 228 -31.03 42.42 -18.15
CA PRO A 228 -31.85 42.36 -19.36
C PRO A 228 -33.30 41.96 -19.08
N SER A 229 -34.26 42.47 -19.87
CA SER A 229 -35.67 42.11 -19.74
C SER A 229 -35.94 40.65 -20.16
N LEU A 230 -37.01 40.05 -19.62
CA LEU A 230 -37.44 38.69 -20.03
C LEU A 230 -37.81 38.61 -21.52
N SER A 231 -38.26 39.72 -22.11
CA SER A 231 -38.64 39.79 -23.52
C SER A 231 -37.41 39.74 -24.44
N TYR A 232 -36.38 40.50 -24.09
CA TYR A 232 -35.08 40.48 -24.75
C TYR A 232 -34.41 39.10 -24.67
N ILE A 233 -34.40 38.47 -23.49
CA ILE A 233 -33.87 37.11 -23.30
C ILE A 233 -34.58 36.11 -24.23
N LYS A 234 -35.91 36.20 -24.37
CA LYS A 234 -36.68 35.31 -25.26
C LYS A 234 -36.35 35.54 -26.74
N GLY A 235 -36.31 36.81 -27.18
CA GLY A 235 -36.01 37.16 -28.57
C GLY A 235 -34.61 36.69 -28.98
N MET A 236 -33.59 36.98 -28.17
CA MET A 236 -32.21 36.57 -28.45
C MET A 236 -32.04 35.04 -28.44
N LYS A 237 -32.82 34.33 -27.61
CA LYS A 237 -32.82 32.85 -27.60
C LYS A 237 -33.36 32.26 -28.90
N GLU A 238 -34.42 32.83 -29.46
CA GLU A 238 -35.00 32.36 -30.72
C GLU A 238 -34.07 32.65 -31.90
N GLU A 239 -33.54 33.87 -31.97
CA GLU A 239 -32.60 34.25 -33.03
C GLU A 239 -31.29 33.45 -32.97
N GLY A 240 -30.74 33.26 -31.77
CA GLY A 240 -29.55 32.43 -31.56
C GLY A 240 -29.77 30.97 -31.94
N LYS A 241 -30.97 30.42 -31.68
CA LYS A 241 -31.32 29.04 -32.07
C LYS A 241 -31.39 28.88 -33.59
N VAL A 242 -32.03 29.81 -34.30
CA VAL A 242 -32.10 29.79 -35.76
C VAL A 242 -30.70 29.85 -36.38
N ALA A 243 -29.84 30.74 -35.87
CA ALA A 243 -28.45 30.84 -36.34
C ALA A 243 -27.66 29.55 -36.09
N ALA A 244 -27.82 28.93 -34.92
CA ALA A 244 -27.15 27.66 -34.58
C ALA A 244 -27.63 26.48 -35.46
N ASP A 245 -28.93 26.37 -35.74
CA ASP A 245 -29.49 25.29 -36.56
C ASP A 245 -29.05 25.38 -38.03
N GLU A 246 -28.92 26.61 -38.56
CA GLU A 246 -28.38 26.82 -39.91
C GLU A 246 -26.89 26.46 -40.01
N LEU A 247 -26.08 26.83 -39.02
CA LEU A 247 -24.67 26.45 -38.97
C LEU A 247 -24.48 24.93 -38.89
N LYS A 248 -25.31 24.23 -38.10
CA LYS A 248 -25.28 22.76 -38.04
C LYS A 248 -25.57 22.12 -39.40
N LYS A 249 -26.57 22.63 -40.14
CA LYS A 249 -26.89 22.14 -41.50
C LYS A 249 -25.74 22.32 -42.49
N LEU A 250 -24.98 23.41 -42.37
CA LEU A 250 -23.80 23.64 -43.22
C LEU A 250 -22.68 22.61 -42.98
N ARG A 251 -22.57 22.07 -41.75
CA ARG A 251 -21.54 21.09 -41.35
C ARG A 251 -21.99 19.62 -41.47
N GLU A 252 -23.25 19.32 -41.80
CA GLU A 252 -23.78 17.94 -41.86
C GLU A 252 -23.02 17.00 -42.81
N ALA A 253 -22.57 17.51 -43.96
CA ALA A 253 -21.78 16.72 -44.91
C ALA A 253 -20.38 16.40 -44.37
N GLU A 254 -19.78 17.34 -43.63
CA GLU A 254 -18.46 17.16 -43.01
C GLU A 254 -18.53 16.17 -41.84
N TYR A 255 -19.56 16.22 -41.00
CA TYR A 255 -19.76 15.24 -39.92
C TYR A 255 -19.87 13.80 -40.45
N LYS A 256 -20.54 13.61 -41.61
CA LYS A 256 -20.63 12.28 -42.25
C LYS A 256 -19.30 11.84 -42.86
N THR A 257 -18.53 12.77 -43.41
CA THR A 257 -17.28 12.47 -44.12
C THR A 257 -16.13 12.17 -43.15
N TYR A 258 -16.01 12.96 -42.08
CA TYR A 258 -14.87 12.92 -41.16
C TYR A 258 -15.17 12.20 -39.83
N GLY A 259 -16.42 11.78 -39.62
CA GLY A 259 -16.84 11.03 -38.45
C GLY A 259 -16.29 9.60 -38.40
N PHE A 260 -16.46 8.95 -37.25
CA PHE A 260 -16.06 7.55 -37.08
C PHE A 260 -16.79 6.63 -38.08
N SER A 261 -16.03 5.83 -38.83
CA SER A 261 -16.53 4.89 -39.83
C SER A 261 -15.74 3.57 -39.86
N ALA A 262 -16.20 2.59 -40.64
CA ALA A 262 -15.45 1.34 -40.86
C ALA A 262 -14.08 1.58 -41.51
N ASP A 263 -13.93 2.63 -42.33
CA ASP A 263 -12.64 3.02 -42.91
C ASP A 263 -11.67 3.53 -41.84
N THR A 264 -12.18 4.30 -40.86
CA THR A 264 -11.41 4.75 -39.69
C THR A 264 -10.83 3.56 -38.93
N GLU A 265 -11.65 2.54 -38.66
CA GLU A 265 -11.24 1.32 -37.95
C GLU A 265 -10.22 0.49 -38.76
N LEU A 266 -10.41 0.38 -40.07
CA LEU A 266 -9.47 -0.28 -40.97
C LEU A 266 -8.11 0.46 -41.02
N ARG A 267 -8.12 1.78 -41.08
CA ARG A 267 -6.90 2.61 -41.09
C ARG A 267 -6.11 2.46 -39.79
N LEU A 268 -6.78 2.50 -38.63
CA LEU A 268 -6.15 2.26 -37.33
C LEU A 268 -5.57 0.85 -37.24
N SER A 269 -6.30 -0.16 -37.71
CA SER A 269 -5.85 -1.56 -37.72
C SER A 269 -4.61 -1.76 -38.60
N LYS A 270 -4.55 -1.11 -39.77
CA LYS A 270 -3.37 -1.12 -40.65
C LYS A 270 -2.17 -0.43 -40.01
N MET A 271 -2.36 0.74 -39.39
CA MET A 271 -1.30 1.45 -38.68
C MET A 271 -0.73 0.60 -37.53
N HIS A 272 -1.61 0.02 -36.71
CA HIS A 272 -1.25 -0.89 -35.63
C HIS A 272 -0.48 -2.10 -36.12
N SER A 273 -0.96 -2.79 -37.16
CA SER A 273 -0.31 -3.99 -37.71
C SER A 273 1.07 -3.67 -38.28
N ARG A 274 1.22 -2.55 -39.02
CA ARG A 274 2.50 -2.10 -39.54
C ARG A 274 3.51 -1.83 -38.42
N LEU A 275 3.09 -1.11 -37.37
CA LEU A 275 3.97 -0.82 -36.23
C LEU A 275 4.40 -2.09 -35.48
N LEU A 276 3.51 -3.09 -35.38
CA LEU A 276 3.86 -4.40 -34.82
C LEU A 276 4.89 -5.14 -35.68
N GLU A 277 4.72 -5.15 -37.01
CA GLU A 277 5.69 -5.76 -37.93
C GLU A 277 7.07 -5.09 -37.82
N GLU A 278 7.10 -3.76 -37.71
CA GLU A 278 8.32 -2.96 -37.53
C GLU A 278 9.07 -3.27 -36.21
N THR A 279 8.41 -3.89 -35.21
CA THR A 279 9.12 -4.31 -33.99
C THR A 279 10.14 -5.42 -34.26
N GLY A 280 9.92 -6.25 -35.28
CA GLY A 280 10.70 -7.45 -35.58
C GLY A 280 10.44 -8.64 -34.63
N ILE A 281 9.45 -8.56 -33.75
CA ILE A 281 9.11 -9.62 -32.78
C ILE A 281 7.98 -10.48 -33.34
N TYR A 282 8.23 -11.79 -33.46
CA TYR A 282 7.26 -12.77 -33.98
C TYR A 282 6.76 -13.76 -32.92
N ASN A 283 7.43 -13.80 -31.77
CA ASN A 283 7.20 -14.75 -30.68
C ASN A 283 6.58 -14.10 -29.44
N TRP A 284 5.59 -13.23 -29.64
CA TRP A 284 4.81 -12.64 -28.56
C TRP A 284 4.15 -13.73 -27.69
N ASN A 285 4.31 -13.59 -26.38
CA ASN A 285 3.65 -14.45 -25.40
C ASN A 285 2.15 -14.12 -25.28
N ASP A 286 1.37 -15.01 -24.65
CA ASP A 286 -0.09 -14.87 -24.56
C ASP A 286 -0.54 -13.54 -23.94
N ARG A 287 0.20 -13.06 -22.93
CA ARG A 287 -0.09 -11.79 -22.25
C ARG A 287 0.16 -10.59 -23.16
N GLU A 288 1.29 -10.58 -23.86
CA GLU A 288 1.63 -9.53 -24.81
C GLU A 288 0.59 -9.45 -25.93
N ARG A 289 0.07 -10.59 -26.40
CA ARG A 289 -1.04 -10.64 -27.38
C ARG A 289 -2.32 -10.00 -26.85
N MET A 290 -2.64 -10.17 -25.56
CA MET A 290 -3.78 -9.48 -24.95
C MET A 290 -3.57 -7.96 -24.93
N ILE A 291 -2.38 -7.50 -24.52
CA ILE A 291 -2.03 -6.07 -24.49
C ILE A 291 -2.07 -5.46 -25.90
N ILE A 292 -1.56 -6.17 -26.90
CA ILE A 292 -1.63 -5.76 -28.32
C ILE A 292 -3.07 -5.48 -28.75
N ASN A 293 -3.99 -6.41 -28.44
CA ASN A 293 -5.40 -6.24 -28.77
C ASN A 293 -6.05 -5.07 -27.99
N GLU A 294 -5.65 -4.87 -26.74
CA GLU A 294 -6.13 -3.77 -25.90
C GLU A 294 -5.69 -2.40 -26.43
N ILE A 295 -4.45 -2.27 -26.90
CA ILE A 295 -3.92 -1.04 -27.52
C ILE A 295 -4.79 -0.64 -28.72
N LEU A 296 -5.07 -1.58 -29.64
CA LEU A 296 -5.92 -1.33 -30.81
C LEU A 296 -7.35 -0.93 -30.41
N LYS A 297 -7.96 -1.70 -29.49
CA LYS A 297 -9.32 -1.43 -28.99
C LYS A 297 -9.43 -0.05 -28.34
N THR A 298 -8.38 0.37 -27.62
CA THR A 298 -8.29 1.69 -27.00
C THR A 298 -8.25 2.79 -28.05
N SER A 299 -7.42 2.67 -29.08
CA SER A 299 -7.38 3.62 -30.20
C SER A 299 -8.73 3.74 -30.91
N ILE A 300 -9.42 2.62 -31.16
CA ILE A 300 -10.76 2.63 -31.76
C ILE A 300 -11.77 3.33 -30.85
N THR A 301 -11.70 3.09 -29.54
CA THR A 301 -12.60 3.74 -28.57
C THR A 301 -12.34 5.25 -28.51
N LYS A 302 -11.08 5.68 -28.54
CA LYS A 302 -10.71 7.10 -28.65
C LYS A 302 -11.27 7.71 -29.95
N ALA A 303 -11.18 7.01 -31.08
CA ALA A 303 -11.75 7.44 -32.36
C ALA A 303 -13.26 7.68 -32.27
N ARG A 304 -13.99 6.74 -31.67
CA ARG A 304 -15.45 6.83 -31.48
C ARG A 304 -15.86 8.02 -30.63
N LYS A 305 -15.02 8.45 -29.68
CA LYS A 305 -15.26 9.65 -28.86
C LYS A 305 -14.91 10.92 -29.64
N ALA A 306 -13.68 11.00 -30.14
CA ALA A 306 -13.11 12.20 -30.76
C ALA A 306 -13.77 12.56 -32.10
N LEU A 307 -14.26 11.58 -32.87
CA LEU A 307 -14.87 11.80 -34.19
C LEU A 307 -16.40 11.67 -34.15
N SER A 308 -16.99 12.19 -33.08
CA SER A 308 -18.43 12.14 -32.85
C SER A 308 -18.99 13.50 -32.45
N LEU A 309 -20.29 13.68 -32.64
CA LEU A 309 -21.04 14.87 -32.21
C LEU A 309 -21.13 15.04 -30.67
N LYS A 310 -20.33 14.29 -29.91
CA LYS A 310 -20.14 14.48 -28.47
C LYS A 310 -18.85 15.24 -28.14
N ASP A 311 -17.91 15.36 -29.07
CA ASP A 311 -16.66 16.10 -28.88
C ASP A 311 -16.77 17.51 -29.46
N LEU A 312 -16.40 18.52 -28.66
CA LEU A 312 -16.53 19.93 -29.03
C LEU A 312 -15.63 20.33 -30.20
N TYR A 313 -14.44 19.71 -30.34
CA TYR A 313 -13.57 19.96 -31.48
C TYR A 313 -14.17 19.39 -32.76
N PHE A 314 -14.78 18.20 -32.71
CA PHE A 314 -15.42 17.62 -33.88
C PHE A 314 -16.68 18.35 -34.31
N ILE A 315 -17.47 18.87 -33.36
CA ILE A 315 -18.64 19.72 -33.70
C ILE A 315 -18.19 21.00 -34.39
N ASP A 316 -17.06 21.56 -33.98
CA ASP A 316 -16.54 22.82 -34.52
C ASP A 316 -15.84 22.63 -35.88
N GLU A 317 -14.83 21.77 -35.95
CA GLU A 317 -14.01 21.55 -37.14
C GLU A 317 -13.81 20.04 -37.41
N PRO A 318 -14.77 19.36 -38.07
CA PRO A 318 -14.74 17.90 -38.25
C PRO A 318 -13.47 17.40 -38.94
N GLN A 319 -13.01 18.14 -39.96
CA GLN A 319 -11.81 17.79 -40.73
C GLN A 319 -10.54 17.91 -39.88
N LEU A 320 -10.37 19.02 -39.15
CA LEU A 320 -9.19 19.23 -38.32
C LEU A 320 -9.16 18.25 -37.15
N ALA A 321 -10.32 18.00 -36.53
CA ALA A 321 -10.46 16.98 -35.49
C ALA A 321 -10.07 15.59 -35.99
N ASN A 322 -10.42 15.24 -37.23
CA ASN A 322 -10.01 13.98 -37.86
C ASN A 322 -8.49 13.89 -38.07
N ILE A 323 -7.87 14.94 -38.61
CA ILE A 323 -6.42 15.00 -38.83
C ILE A 323 -5.68 14.87 -37.49
N LYS A 324 -6.01 15.72 -36.51
CA LYS A 324 -5.41 15.70 -35.17
C LYS A 324 -5.60 14.35 -34.47
N PHE A 325 -6.78 13.74 -34.61
CA PHE A 325 -7.02 12.41 -34.04
C PHE A 325 -6.06 11.36 -34.63
N PHE A 326 -5.85 11.34 -35.94
CA PHE A 326 -4.95 10.34 -36.53
C PHE A 326 -3.47 10.58 -36.20
N GLU A 327 -3.07 11.83 -36.00
CA GLU A 327 -1.74 12.18 -35.47
C GLU A 327 -1.58 11.63 -34.06
N GLN A 328 -2.49 11.98 -33.14
CA GLN A 328 -2.50 11.52 -31.75
C GLN A 328 -2.63 9.99 -31.63
N ALA A 329 -3.45 9.36 -32.48
CA ALA A 329 -3.61 7.92 -32.50
C ALA A 329 -2.34 7.22 -33.02
N GLY A 330 -1.67 7.79 -34.02
CA GLY A 330 -0.40 7.29 -34.52
C GLY A 330 0.71 7.34 -33.46
N GLU A 331 0.79 8.45 -32.74
CA GLU A 331 1.70 8.62 -31.60
C GLU A 331 1.39 7.63 -30.48
N PHE A 332 0.15 7.57 -30.00
CA PHE A 332 -0.28 6.63 -28.97
C PHE A 332 0.07 5.18 -29.33
N LEU A 333 -0.21 4.76 -30.58
CA LEU A 333 0.12 3.42 -31.06
C LEU A 333 1.63 3.18 -31.06
N ARG A 334 2.42 4.14 -31.57
CA ARG A 334 3.89 4.03 -31.63
C ARG A 334 4.49 3.92 -30.23
N VAL A 335 4.10 4.81 -29.31
CA VAL A 335 4.59 4.82 -27.91
C VAL A 335 4.18 3.54 -27.19
N SER A 336 2.93 3.11 -27.32
CA SER A 336 2.44 1.89 -26.66
C SER A 336 3.13 0.62 -27.18
N ILE A 337 3.39 0.54 -28.49
CA ILE A 337 4.11 -0.60 -29.10
C ILE A 337 5.61 -0.55 -28.74
N ALA A 338 6.22 0.62 -28.65
CA ALA A 338 7.61 0.78 -28.21
C ALA A 338 7.78 0.36 -26.74
N ASP A 339 6.89 0.79 -25.84
CA ASP A 339 6.84 0.35 -24.44
C ASP A 339 6.69 -1.18 -24.35
N LEU A 340 5.77 -1.76 -25.13
CA LEU A 340 5.60 -3.21 -25.20
C LEU A 340 6.85 -3.93 -25.70
N LYS A 341 7.54 -3.39 -26.72
CA LYS A 341 8.81 -3.92 -27.23
C LYS A 341 9.91 -3.89 -26.17
N LEU A 342 10.03 -2.81 -25.41
CA LEU A 342 10.99 -2.69 -24.30
C LEU A 342 10.68 -3.74 -23.21
N ARG A 343 9.41 -3.89 -22.84
CA ARG A 343 8.99 -4.90 -21.86
C ARG A 343 9.28 -6.31 -22.34
N HIS A 344 9.01 -6.62 -23.61
CA HIS A 344 9.36 -7.90 -24.20
C HIS A 344 10.87 -8.16 -24.13
N ALA A 345 11.70 -7.15 -24.44
CA ALA A 345 13.16 -7.28 -24.37
C ALA A 345 13.64 -7.58 -22.93
N VAL A 346 13.08 -6.92 -21.92
CA VAL A 346 13.46 -7.17 -20.51
C VAL A 346 12.96 -8.52 -20.00
N ASP A 347 11.73 -8.91 -20.34
CA ASP A 347 11.21 -10.24 -19.98
C ASP A 347 12.02 -11.35 -20.70
N TRP A 348 12.42 -11.12 -21.96
CA TRP A 348 13.32 -12.00 -22.69
C TRP A 348 14.70 -12.11 -22.05
N GLU A 349 15.31 -10.99 -21.62
CA GLU A 349 16.58 -10.98 -20.88
C GLU A 349 16.45 -11.77 -19.57
N THR A 350 15.36 -11.55 -18.84
CA THR A 350 15.07 -12.23 -17.57
C THR A 350 14.91 -13.74 -17.76
N ARG A 351 14.15 -14.16 -18.79
CA ARG A 351 13.94 -15.59 -19.13
C ARG A 351 15.23 -16.31 -19.53
N ASN A 352 16.11 -15.61 -20.25
CA ASN A 352 17.34 -16.19 -20.78
C ASN A 352 18.56 -16.02 -19.85
N GLY A 353 18.38 -15.26 -18.77
CA GLY A 353 19.36 -15.10 -17.71
C GLY A 353 19.60 -16.38 -16.91
N GLY A 354 20.19 -16.20 -15.73
CA GLY A 354 20.53 -17.29 -14.84
C GLY A 354 21.72 -18.14 -15.30
N ARG A 355 22.30 -18.86 -14.35
CA ARG A 355 23.38 -19.81 -14.62
C ARG A 355 22.83 -21.15 -15.10
N LYS A 356 23.65 -21.90 -15.85
CA LYS A 356 23.34 -23.30 -16.16
C LYS A 356 23.38 -24.11 -14.86
N GLY A 357 22.31 -24.84 -14.57
CA GLY A 357 22.15 -25.57 -13.31
C GLY A 357 20.73 -26.11 -13.17
N SER A 358 20.58 -27.11 -12.31
CA SER A 358 19.31 -27.76 -11.98
C SER A 358 18.87 -27.51 -10.53
N GLU A 359 19.65 -26.70 -9.81
CA GLU A 359 19.41 -26.38 -8.41
C GLU A 359 18.14 -25.52 -8.28
N MET A 360 17.36 -25.82 -7.25
CA MET A 360 16.11 -25.14 -6.92
C MET A 360 16.33 -24.20 -5.73
N PRO A 361 15.41 -23.24 -5.47
CA PRO A 361 15.49 -22.46 -4.24
C PRO A 361 15.44 -23.37 -3.02
N PHE A 362 16.27 -23.09 -2.01
CA PHE A 362 16.27 -23.86 -0.77
C PHE A 362 15.08 -23.49 0.11
N VAL A 363 14.51 -22.29 -0.06
CA VAL A 363 13.28 -21.83 0.58
C VAL A 363 12.36 -21.18 -0.44
N SER A 364 11.08 -21.51 -0.39
CA SER A 364 10.02 -20.76 -1.08
C SER A 364 8.87 -20.47 -0.13
N SER A 365 8.40 -19.24 -0.12
CA SER A 365 7.30 -18.79 0.73
C SER A 365 6.17 -18.19 -0.10
N ARG A 366 4.93 -18.33 0.37
CA ARG A 366 3.76 -17.67 -0.21
C ARG A 366 3.06 -16.87 0.87
N ILE A 367 2.79 -15.58 0.61
CA ILE A 367 2.09 -14.67 1.52
C ILE A 367 0.78 -14.22 0.86
N SER A 368 -0.37 -14.48 1.46
CA SER A 368 -1.68 -14.22 0.85
C SER A 368 -2.00 -12.73 0.78
N GLN A 369 -2.93 -12.36 -0.11
CA GLN A 369 -3.51 -11.01 -0.16
C GLN A 369 -4.05 -10.56 1.20
N ASN A 370 -4.69 -11.45 1.97
CA ASN A 370 -5.19 -11.11 3.30
C ASN A 370 -4.02 -10.68 4.21
N ALA A 371 -2.95 -11.45 4.25
CA ALA A 371 -1.76 -11.10 5.02
C ALA A 371 -1.13 -9.77 4.58
N VAL A 372 -1.02 -9.55 3.26
CA VAL A 372 -0.51 -8.28 2.71
C VAL A 372 -1.41 -7.10 3.07
N SER A 373 -2.72 -7.21 2.91
CA SER A 373 -3.69 -6.17 3.26
C SER A 373 -3.60 -5.79 4.73
N GLN A 374 -3.49 -6.78 5.60
CA GLN A 374 -3.40 -6.55 7.04
C GLN A 374 -2.06 -5.92 7.44
N PHE A 375 -0.95 -6.34 6.83
CA PHE A 375 0.33 -5.66 7.00
C PHE A 375 0.26 -4.19 6.55
N THR A 376 -0.45 -3.90 5.46
CA THR A 376 -0.54 -2.54 4.93
C THR A 376 -1.34 -1.57 5.80
N ASN A 377 -2.24 -2.08 6.65
CA ASN A 377 -2.99 -1.28 7.60
C ASN A 377 -2.10 -0.56 8.63
N PHE A 378 -0.88 -1.06 8.88
CA PHE A 378 0.10 -0.46 9.80
C PHE A 378 0.90 0.69 9.19
N PHE A 379 1.06 0.76 7.87
CA PHE A 379 1.69 1.92 7.21
C PHE A 379 0.84 3.20 7.29
N ARG A 380 -0.39 3.14 7.82
CA ARG A 380 -1.20 4.33 8.12
C ARG A 380 -0.77 5.05 9.40
N ASP A 381 0.05 4.41 10.24
CA ASP A 381 0.47 4.98 11.52
C ASP A 381 1.52 6.11 11.33
N PHE A 382 2.20 6.19 10.18
CA PHE A 382 3.23 7.21 9.88
C PHE A 382 2.63 8.60 9.58
N LYS A 383 3.14 9.62 10.27
CA LYS A 383 2.72 11.02 10.13
C LYS A 383 3.74 11.82 9.33
N LEU A 384 3.23 12.69 8.45
CA LEU A 384 4.03 13.81 7.96
C LEU A 384 4.09 14.87 9.06
N ILE A 385 5.29 15.42 9.27
CA ILE A 385 5.66 16.50 10.21
C ILE A 385 4.42 17.20 10.82
N ASP A 386 4.19 16.94 12.10
CA ASP A 386 3.25 17.59 13.02
C ASP A 386 1.76 17.78 12.63
N LYS A 387 1.26 17.39 11.44
CA LYS A 387 -0.12 17.80 11.07
C LYS A 387 -1.11 16.77 10.52
N GLU A 388 -0.75 15.61 9.96
CA GLU A 388 -1.70 14.51 9.62
C GLU A 388 -0.95 13.30 9.02
N PRO A 389 -1.51 12.06 9.04
CA PRO A 389 -0.92 10.92 8.32
C PRO A 389 -0.91 11.12 6.80
N LEU A 390 0.17 10.71 6.10
CA LEU A 390 0.24 10.78 4.63
C LEU A 390 -0.88 9.97 4.01
N PHE A 391 -1.06 8.72 4.46
CA PHE A 391 -2.08 7.84 3.92
C PHE A 391 -3.23 7.74 4.92
N LYS A 392 -4.38 8.30 4.56
CA LYS A 392 -5.62 8.05 5.29
C LYS A 392 -6.10 6.61 5.08
N GLU A 393 -5.86 6.09 3.87
CA GLU A 393 -6.12 4.71 3.47
C GLU A 393 -4.98 4.26 2.54
N LEU A 394 -4.47 3.04 2.72
CA LEU A 394 -3.49 2.43 1.83
C LEU A 394 -3.80 0.94 1.72
N ASN A 395 -3.94 0.46 0.49
CA ASN A 395 -4.16 -0.95 0.18
C ASN A 395 -3.16 -1.37 -0.88
N VAL A 396 -2.47 -2.49 -0.64
CA VAL A 396 -1.67 -3.17 -1.66
C VAL A 396 -2.49 -4.35 -2.18
N VAL A 397 -2.84 -4.31 -3.45
CA VAL A 397 -3.58 -5.38 -4.13
C VAL A 397 -2.62 -6.16 -5.01
N LEU A 398 -2.56 -7.46 -4.80
CA LEU A 398 -1.83 -8.40 -5.65
C LEU A 398 -2.60 -8.54 -6.96
N ALA A 399 -1.94 -8.26 -8.07
CA ALA A 399 -2.53 -8.33 -9.41
C ALA A 399 -1.79 -9.37 -10.27
N PRO A 400 -2.08 -10.68 -10.12
CA PRO A 400 -1.38 -11.74 -10.85
C PRO A 400 -1.53 -11.66 -12.39
N HIS A 401 -2.64 -11.08 -12.87
CA HIS A 401 -2.88 -10.80 -14.29
C HIS A 401 -1.94 -9.71 -14.85
N LEU A 402 -1.44 -8.84 -13.96
CA LEU A 402 -0.47 -7.79 -14.21
C LEU A 402 0.83 -8.06 -13.42
N PRO A 403 1.44 -9.28 -13.48
CA PRO A 403 2.50 -9.79 -12.58
C PRO A 403 3.23 -8.67 -11.83
N GLY A 404 2.60 -8.24 -10.74
CA GLY A 404 2.81 -6.94 -10.14
C GLY A 404 1.71 -6.58 -9.13
N ILE A 405 1.83 -5.40 -8.55
CA ILE A 405 1.02 -4.92 -7.42
C ILE A 405 0.32 -3.62 -7.79
N ILE A 406 -0.86 -3.40 -7.21
CA ILE A 406 -1.61 -2.16 -7.33
C ILE A 406 -1.63 -1.50 -5.95
N LEU A 407 -1.02 -0.32 -5.85
CA LEU A 407 -1.09 0.52 -4.66
C LEU A 407 -2.28 1.45 -4.82
N ARG A 408 -3.28 1.39 -3.93
CA ARG A 408 -4.43 2.29 -4.00
C ARG A 408 -4.88 2.73 -2.63
N GLY A 409 -5.43 3.92 -2.54
CA GLY A 409 -5.83 4.46 -1.24
C GLY A 409 -6.24 5.91 -1.31
N ARG A 410 -6.07 6.61 -0.19
CA ARG A 410 -6.33 8.04 -0.05
C ARG A 410 -5.10 8.70 0.54
N VAL A 411 -4.49 9.58 -0.23
CA VAL A 411 -3.30 10.31 0.15
C VAL A 411 -3.67 11.73 0.57
N ASN A 412 -3.15 12.16 1.71
CA ASN A 412 -3.20 13.53 2.17
C ASN A 412 -2.09 14.31 1.49
N LEU A 413 -2.47 15.16 0.53
CA LEU A 413 -1.53 16.02 -0.18
C LEU A 413 -1.80 17.44 0.29
N GLU A 414 -1.25 17.76 1.46
CA GLU A 414 -1.10 19.13 1.93
C GLU A 414 0.10 19.70 1.16
N LEU A 415 -0.19 20.53 0.17
CA LEU A 415 0.83 20.96 -0.79
C LEU A 415 1.89 21.84 -0.15
N ASN A 416 1.61 22.57 0.94
CA ASN A 416 2.64 23.35 1.61
C ASN A 416 3.72 22.45 2.19
N SER A 417 3.37 21.36 2.88
CA SER A 417 4.32 20.37 3.40
C SER A 417 5.17 19.75 2.29
N LEU A 418 4.57 19.49 1.12
CA LEU A 418 5.31 18.94 -0.03
C LEU A 418 6.26 19.96 -0.66
N PHE A 419 5.86 21.24 -0.74
CA PHE A 419 6.76 22.30 -1.18
C PHE A 419 7.85 22.58 -0.15
N GLU A 420 7.54 22.53 1.14
CA GLU A 420 8.50 22.70 2.23
C GLU A 420 9.60 21.62 2.14
N MET A 421 9.24 20.35 1.94
CA MET A 421 10.22 19.27 1.71
C MET A 421 11.09 19.46 0.46
N GLY A 422 10.56 20.11 -0.58
CA GLY A 422 11.24 20.25 -1.87
C GLY A 422 12.06 21.54 -2.02
N LEU A 423 11.68 22.59 -1.28
CA LEU A 423 12.17 23.97 -1.37
C LEU A 423 12.60 24.51 0.00
N GLU A 424 12.92 23.61 0.94
CA GLU A 424 13.44 23.98 2.25
C GLU A 424 14.71 24.83 2.10
N GLY A 425 14.77 25.97 2.79
CA GLY A 425 15.92 26.87 2.71
C GLY A 425 15.88 27.90 1.56
N GLU A 426 14.90 27.81 0.65
CA GLU A 426 14.73 28.77 -0.46
C GLU A 426 14.12 30.12 -0.02
N GLY A 427 13.81 30.30 1.27
CA GLY A 427 13.23 31.54 1.80
C GLY A 427 11.75 31.77 1.45
N ILE A 428 11.03 30.71 1.05
CA ILE A 428 9.59 30.74 0.76
C ILE A 428 8.80 30.69 2.07
N ASP A 429 7.74 31.52 2.19
CA ASP A 429 6.86 31.53 3.36
C ASP A 429 5.70 30.54 3.16
N PHE A 430 5.76 29.41 3.87
CA PHE A 430 4.73 28.37 3.88
C PHE A 430 3.70 28.52 5.01
N ASN A 431 3.75 29.59 5.84
CA ASN A 431 2.84 29.77 6.99
C ASN A 431 1.40 30.20 6.62
N ASN A 432 1.04 30.17 5.34
CA ASN A 432 -0.26 30.58 4.80
C ASN A 432 -1.14 29.35 4.49
N PRO A 433 -2.48 29.50 4.41
CA PRO A 433 -3.42 28.41 4.75
C PRO A 433 -3.16 27.12 3.96
N ASP A 434 -3.33 25.98 4.62
CA ASP A 434 -3.17 24.63 4.06
C ASP A 434 -3.67 24.55 2.62
N ILE A 435 -2.76 24.33 1.67
CA ILE A 435 -3.12 24.21 0.26
C ILE A 435 -3.53 22.76 0.00
N ARG A 436 -4.83 22.52 -0.15
CA ARG A 436 -5.41 21.18 -0.30
C ARG A 436 -6.01 21.04 -1.70
N LEU A 437 -5.70 19.93 -2.37
CA LEU A 437 -6.04 19.67 -3.77
C LEU A 437 -7.54 19.84 -4.09
N ASP A 438 -8.43 19.21 -3.32
CA ASP A 438 -9.88 19.41 -3.41
C ASP A 438 -10.60 18.96 -2.13
N SER A 439 -10.62 19.84 -1.13
CA SER A 439 -11.27 19.58 0.15
C SER A 439 -12.80 19.46 0.06
N LYS A 440 -13.42 19.97 -1.01
CA LYS A 440 -14.87 19.93 -1.19
C LYS A 440 -15.35 18.58 -1.71
N THR A 441 -14.64 17.98 -2.68
CA THR A 441 -15.00 16.66 -3.22
C THR A 441 -14.40 15.53 -2.38
N TYR A 442 -13.16 15.69 -1.93
CA TYR A 442 -12.40 14.61 -1.31
C TYR A 442 -12.05 14.85 0.18
N GLY A 443 -12.41 16.00 0.76
CA GLY A 443 -12.02 16.33 2.13
C GLY A 443 -10.51 16.43 2.28
N ASN A 444 -9.99 15.96 3.40
CA ASN A 444 -8.57 16.06 3.74
C ASN A 444 -7.65 15.10 2.95
N SER A 445 -8.14 14.31 1.98
CA SER A 445 -7.32 13.29 1.29
C SER A 445 -7.89 12.93 -0.08
N VAL A 446 -7.04 12.78 -1.09
CA VAL A 446 -7.43 12.48 -2.48
C VAL A 446 -7.20 11.00 -2.78
N PRO A 447 -8.15 10.30 -3.43
CA PRO A 447 -7.94 8.92 -3.87
C PRO A 447 -6.78 8.81 -4.86
N PHE A 448 -6.00 7.73 -4.80
CA PHE A 448 -4.96 7.45 -5.79
C PHE A 448 -4.91 5.95 -6.09
N GLU A 449 -4.37 5.61 -7.27
CA GLU A 449 -4.08 4.24 -7.67
C GLU A 449 -2.82 4.22 -8.54
N ILE A 450 -1.86 3.33 -8.24
CA ILE A 450 -0.63 3.12 -9.00
C ILE A 450 -0.51 1.62 -9.27
N SER A 451 -0.55 1.21 -10.53
CA SER A 451 -0.28 -0.17 -10.92
C SER A 451 1.19 -0.34 -11.29
N LEU A 452 1.86 -1.29 -10.64
CA LEU A 452 3.28 -1.57 -10.79
C LEU A 452 3.48 -2.98 -11.34
N TYR A 453 4.30 -3.12 -12.36
CA TYR A 453 4.87 -4.41 -12.75
C TYR A 453 6.08 -4.74 -11.90
N THR A 454 6.23 -6.02 -11.55
CA THR A 454 7.38 -6.54 -10.81
C THR A 454 8.21 -7.45 -11.70
N TYR A 455 9.50 -7.17 -11.84
CA TYR A 455 10.44 -8.03 -12.57
C TYR A 455 11.62 -8.38 -11.69
N MET A 456 11.87 -9.67 -11.48
CA MET A 456 13.04 -10.12 -10.74
C MET A 456 14.20 -10.35 -11.71
N ARG A 457 15.34 -9.71 -11.46
CA ARG A 457 16.61 -9.94 -12.18
C ARG A 457 17.58 -10.79 -11.34
N ASP A 458 18.68 -11.17 -11.96
CA ASP A 458 19.76 -11.87 -11.28
C ASP A 458 20.40 -10.94 -10.23
N LYS A 459 21.13 -11.51 -9.25
CA LYS A 459 21.77 -10.77 -8.14
C LYS A 459 20.81 -9.99 -7.24
N GLY A 460 19.60 -10.50 -7.02
CA GLY A 460 18.69 -9.93 -6.02
C GLY A 460 18.01 -8.64 -6.44
N VAL A 461 18.10 -8.22 -7.70
CA VAL A 461 17.52 -6.94 -8.15
C VAL A 461 16.04 -7.11 -8.52
N LEU A 462 15.14 -6.49 -7.76
CA LEU A 462 13.73 -6.35 -8.09
C LEU A 462 13.51 -5.02 -8.82
N GLU A 463 13.02 -5.07 -10.05
CA GLU A 463 12.61 -3.89 -10.81
C GLU A 463 11.11 -3.66 -10.73
N LEU A 464 10.71 -2.42 -10.45
CA LEU A 464 9.32 -1.97 -10.51
C LEU A 464 9.14 -0.99 -11.68
N ASP A 465 8.13 -1.23 -12.51
CA ASP A 465 7.75 -0.35 -13.62
C ASP A 465 6.30 0.11 -13.46
N ILE A 466 6.04 1.41 -13.63
CA ILE A 466 4.68 1.95 -13.53
C ILE A 466 3.93 1.63 -14.82
N LYS A 467 2.88 0.80 -14.69
CA LYS A 467 1.94 0.56 -15.79
C LYS A 467 1.04 1.76 -15.98
N ASP A 468 0.37 2.15 -14.89
CA ASP A 468 -0.54 3.28 -14.83
C ASP A 468 -0.48 3.91 -13.43
N ALA A 469 -0.81 5.19 -13.35
CA ALA A 469 -0.94 5.91 -12.10
C ALA A 469 -2.06 6.95 -12.26
N THR A 470 -2.96 7.03 -11.29
CA THR A 470 -4.11 7.91 -11.32
C THR A 470 -4.34 8.60 -9.98
N LEU A 471 -4.88 9.81 -10.04
CA LEU A 471 -5.29 10.62 -8.89
C LEU A 471 -6.75 11.02 -9.04
N GLY A 472 -7.53 10.95 -7.96
CA GLY A 472 -8.98 11.12 -7.98
C GLY A 472 -9.72 9.80 -8.26
N SER A 473 -11.04 9.88 -8.43
CA SER A 473 -11.87 8.68 -8.65
C SER A 473 -13.04 8.94 -9.61
N GLY A 474 -13.47 7.89 -10.31
CA GLY A 474 -14.63 7.94 -11.21
C GLY A 474 -14.43 8.90 -12.37
N LYS A 475 -15.38 9.82 -12.58
CA LYS A 475 -15.29 10.83 -13.65
C LYS A 475 -14.26 11.92 -13.39
N ASN A 476 -13.72 12.01 -12.19
CA ASN A 476 -12.79 13.04 -11.75
C ASN A 476 -11.34 12.56 -11.70
N SER A 477 -11.07 11.33 -12.17
CA SER A 477 -9.72 10.77 -12.17
C SER A 477 -8.82 11.43 -13.22
N VAL A 478 -7.59 11.71 -12.84
CA VAL A 478 -6.50 12.21 -13.69
C VAL A 478 -5.48 11.09 -13.88
N LEU A 479 -5.10 10.81 -15.13
CA LEU A 479 -4.03 9.87 -15.46
C LEU A 479 -2.68 10.59 -15.41
N LEU A 480 -1.74 10.06 -14.62
CA LEU A 480 -0.39 10.61 -14.43
C LEU A 480 0.67 9.98 -15.33
N THR A 481 0.33 8.90 -16.03
CA THR A 481 1.23 8.14 -16.94
C THR A 481 0.65 8.02 -18.36
N PRO A 482 0.40 9.15 -19.04
CA PRO A 482 -0.18 9.14 -20.37
C PRO A 482 0.81 8.61 -21.42
N LYS A 483 0.30 7.81 -22.37
CA LYS A 483 1.10 7.24 -23.46
C LYS A 483 1.16 8.21 -24.66
N THR A 484 1.90 9.30 -24.48
CA THR A 484 2.24 10.32 -25.49
C THR A 484 3.74 10.63 -25.38
N ASP A 485 4.37 11.12 -26.45
CA ASP A 485 5.80 11.48 -26.50
C ASP A 485 6.12 12.53 -25.43
N LYS A 486 5.24 13.51 -25.25
CA LYS A 486 5.38 14.59 -24.27
C LYS A 486 4.91 14.21 -22.86
N GLY A 487 4.02 13.22 -22.77
CA GLY A 487 3.53 12.66 -21.50
C GLY A 487 4.58 11.85 -20.73
N TYR A 488 5.66 11.45 -21.39
CA TYR A 488 6.78 10.71 -20.80
C TYR A 488 7.42 11.47 -19.62
N PHE A 489 7.48 12.81 -19.70
CA PHE A 489 7.93 13.65 -18.60
C PHE A 489 7.14 13.40 -17.31
N LEU A 490 5.81 13.33 -17.39
CA LEU A 490 4.96 13.09 -16.22
C LEU A 490 5.09 11.67 -15.69
N GLU A 491 5.31 10.70 -16.59
CA GLU A 491 5.60 9.32 -16.20
C GLU A 491 6.92 9.24 -15.43
N GLU A 492 7.99 9.85 -15.94
CA GLU A 492 9.29 9.93 -15.26
C GLU A 492 9.22 10.72 -13.95
N PHE A 493 8.53 11.87 -13.95
CA PHE A 493 8.31 12.64 -12.73
C PHE A 493 7.54 11.83 -11.69
N THR A 494 6.50 11.08 -12.10
CA THR A 494 5.76 10.20 -11.18
C THR A 494 6.65 9.09 -10.64
N LYS A 495 7.53 8.51 -11.48
CA LYS A 495 8.53 7.50 -11.07
C LYS A 495 9.53 8.08 -10.07
N LEU A 496 10.10 9.26 -10.37
CA LEU A 496 11.02 9.98 -9.50
C LEU A 496 10.37 10.40 -8.19
N ALA A 497 9.17 10.98 -8.25
CA ALA A 497 8.40 11.36 -7.07
C ALA A 497 8.07 10.13 -6.24
N THR A 498 7.66 9.02 -6.83
CA THR A 498 7.44 7.76 -6.11
C THR A 498 8.73 7.25 -5.49
N ALA A 499 9.86 7.29 -6.21
CA ALA A 499 11.16 6.89 -5.70
C ALA A 499 11.63 7.76 -4.54
N ASN A 500 11.44 9.08 -4.66
CA ASN A 500 11.85 10.07 -3.66
C ASN A 500 10.91 10.05 -2.46
N ILE A 501 9.60 9.90 -2.66
CA ILE A 501 8.64 9.59 -1.60
C ILE A 501 9.13 8.34 -0.90
N LEU A 502 9.29 7.20 -1.59
CA LEU A 502 9.77 5.98 -0.97
C LEU A 502 11.10 6.22 -0.24
N LYS A 503 12.09 6.86 -0.86
CA LYS A 503 13.35 7.20 -0.20
C LYS A 503 13.13 8.07 1.04
N THR A 504 12.48 9.22 0.94
CA THR A 504 12.21 10.12 2.06
C THR A 504 11.35 9.47 3.15
N TYR A 505 10.34 8.66 2.84
CA TYR A 505 9.56 7.90 3.83
C TYR A 505 10.36 6.77 4.47
N LEU A 506 11.32 6.22 3.73
CA LEU A 506 12.18 5.16 4.21
C LEU A 506 13.43 5.71 4.90
N ILE A 507 13.79 6.99 4.69
CA ILE A 507 15.03 7.66 5.13
C ILE A 507 14.72 8.82 6.10
N SER A 508 13.46 9.21 6.31
CA SER A 508 13.12 10.35 7.18
C SER A 508 13.56 10.05 8.60
N ASP A 509 14.59 10.79 9.00
CA ASP A 509 15.40 10.55 10.17
C ASP A 509 15.12 11.64 11.22
N PRO A 510 14.44 11.34 12.34
CA PRO A 510 14.37 12.26 13.48
C PRO A 510 15.62 12.17 14.38
N LEU A 511 16.58 11.28 14.09
CA LEU A 511 17.71 10.90 14.94
C LEU A 511 19.07 10.87 14.21
N ALA A 512 19.24 11.64 13.12
CA ALA A 512 20.42 11.72 12.24
C ALA A 512 21.73 12.16 12.91
N THR A 513 21.76 12.16 14.24
CA THR A 513 22.96 12.24 15.07
C THR A 513 22.86 11.20 16.18
N LYS A 514 23.14 9.93 15.86
CA LYS A 514 23.79 9.03 16.82
C LYS A 514 25.00 8.41 16.13
N GLU A 515 26.11 9.14 16.18
CA GLU A 515 27.45 8.69 15.77
C GLU A 515 28.06 7.60 16.70
N ASP A 516 27.29 6.99 17.60
CA ASP A 516 27.83 5.97 18.50
C ASP A 516 27.24 4.59 18.18
N GLU A 517 28.09 3.70 17.63
CA GLU A 517 27.93 2.24 17.69
C GLU A 517 27.87 1.78 19.15
N VAL A 518 26.79 2.07 19.85
CA VAL A 518 26.47 1.38 21.10
C VAL A 518 25.90 0.04 20.68
N VAL A 519 26.72 -1.01 20.68
CA VAL A 519 26.24 -2.39 20.69
C VAL A 519 25.29 -2.51 21.87
N VAL A 520 23.98 -2.37 21.62
CA VAL A 520 22.98 -2.42 22.66
C VAL A 520 22.88 -3.88 23.10
N ASP A 521 23.26 -4.16 24.35
CA ASP A 521 23.09 -5.49 24.94
C ASP A 521 21.59 -5.87 24.89
N GLU A 522 21.24 -6.88 24.09
CA GLU A 522 19.86 -7.38 23.92
C GLU A 522 19.21 -7.70 25.27
N ALA A 523 19.99 -8.15 26.25
CA ALA A 523 19.50 -8.43 27.60
C ALA A 523 19.05 -7.16 28.33
N GLU A 524 19.73 -6.04 28.09
CA GLU A 524 19.41 -4.74 28.70
C GLU A 524 18.17 -4.10 28.08
N VAL A 525 18.02 -4.18 26.75
CA VAL A 525 16.80 -3.74 26.04
C VAL A 525 15.59 -4.50 26.57
N LYS A 526 15.73 -5.82 26.66
CA LYS A 526 14.69 -6.72 27.13
C LYS A 526 14.30 -6.45 28.58
N ARG A 527 15.27 -6.20 29.47
CA ARG A 527 15.00 -5.83 30.87
C ARG A 527 14.18 -4.55 30.97
N LYS A 528 14.57 -3.49 30.25
CA LYS A 528 13.83 -2.23 30.20
C LYS A 528 12.41 -2.39 29.65
N LEU A 529 12.23 -3.25 28.64
CA LEU A 529 10.91 -3.56 28.11
C LEU A 529 10.03 -4.27 29.15
N ILE A 530 10.57 -5.25 29.88
CA ILE A 530 9.86 -5.93 30.96
C ILE A 530 9.45 -4.93 32.06
N GLU A 531 10.35 -4.04 32.48
CA GLU A 531 10.02 -2.99 33.47
C GLU A 531 8.91 -2.05 32.98
N LYS A 532 8.95 -1.61 31.71
CA LYS A 532 7.86 -0.83 31.10
C LYS A 532 6.53 -1.60 31.11
N LEU A 533 6.55 -2.90 30.82
CA LEU A 533 5.35 -3.75 30.81
C LEU A 533 4.82 -4.03 32.21
N GLU A 534 5.67 -4.16 33.22
CA GLU A 534 5.25 -4.27 34.62
C GLU A 534 4.55 -3.00 35.07
N ASN A 535 5.11 -1.83 34.76
CA ASN A 535 4.45 -0.54 35.02
C ASN A 535 3.11 -0.43 34.28
N PHE A 536 3.06 -0.85 33.01
CA PHE A 536 1.82 -0.87 32.23
C PHE A 536 0.76 -1.80 32.85
N LYS A 537 1.16 -3.01 33.26
CA LYS A 537 0.29 -3.97 33.97
C LYS A 537 -0.23 -3.39 35.28
N ASN A 538 0.62 -2.74 36.07
CA ASN A 538 0.22 -2.10 37.33
C ASN A 538 -0.83 -1.00 37.10
N ASN A 539 -0.67 -0.18 36.06
CA ASN A 539 -1.66 0.84 35.70
C ASN A 539 -3.04 0.23 35.36
N PHE A 540 -3.08 -0.93 34.68
CA PHE A 540 -4.32 -1.66 34.40
C PHE A 540 -4.92 -2.32 35.66
N GLN A 541 -4.10 -2.74 36.62
CA GLN A 541 -4.56 -3.34 37.88
C GLN A 541 -5.09 -2.30 38.87
N LEU A 542 -4.56 -1.07 38.84
CA LEU A 542 -5.04 0.05 39.66
C LEU A 542 -6.46 0.50 39.29
N ALA A 543 -6.88 0.30 38.04
CA ALA A 543 -8.28 0.37 37.66
C ALA A 543 -9.02 -0.85 38.25
N GLN A 544 -9.68 -0.67 39.41
CA GLN A 544 -10.63 -1.65 39.95
C GLN A 544 -11.69 -2.03 38.89
N THR A 545 -12.46 -3.10 39.14
CA THR A 545 -13.48 -3.65 38.20
C THR A 545 -14.17 -2.56 37.37
N VAL A 546 -14.02 -2.62 36.04
CA VAL A 546 -14.54 -1.59 35.13
C VAL A 546 -16.04 -1.80 34.95
N LYS A 547 -16.86 -0.83 35.37
CA LYS A 547 -18.33 -0.92 35.34
C LYS A 547 -19.02 0.24 34.61
N THR A 548 -18.29 1.30 34.32
CA THR A 548 -18.83 2.53 33.72
C THR A 548 -18.20 2.82 32.36
N GLU A 549 -18.90 3.61 31.54
CA GLU A 549 -18.39 4.06 30.23
C GLU A 549 -17.13 4.91 30.38
N GLU A 550 -17.07 5.76 31.40
CA GLU A 550 -15.94 6.63 31.65
C GLU A 550 -14.67 5.83 32.02
N GLU A 551 -14.82 4.75 32.81
CA GLU A 551 -13.72 3.85 33.17
C GLU A 551 -13.19 3.07 31.97
N ILE A 552 -14.07 2.50 31.13
CA ILE A 552 -13.62 1.74 29.95
C ILE A 552 -12.98 2.64 28.88
N ILE A 553 -13.44 3.90 28.75
CA ILE A 553 -12.78 4.90 27.89
C ILE A 553 -11.38 5.25 28.43
N ALA A 554 -11.20 5.35 29.75
CA ALA A 554 -9.89 5.55 30.35
C ALA A 554 -8.96 4.36 30.13
N VAL A 555 -9.46 3.12 30.27
CA VAL A 555 -8.73 1.90 29.93
C VAL A 555 -8.34 1.87 28.45
N LYS A 556 -9.26 2.25 27.56
CA LYS A 556 -8.98 2.33 26.12
C LYS A 556 -7.90 3.38 25.80
N LYS A 557 -7.87 4.50 26.54
CA LYS A 557 -6.80 5.50 26.43
C LYS A 557 -5.44 4.95 26.89
N LEU A 558 -5.42 4.12 27.94
CA LEU A 558 -4.21 3.42 28.38
C LEU A 558 -3.74 2.38 27.35
N ASP A 559 -4.65 1.63 26.72
CA ASP A 559 -4.34 0.70 25.61
C ASP A 559 -3.67 1.40 24.43
N LEU A 560 -4.07 2.64 24.11
CA LEU A 560 -3.39 3.46 23.09
C LEU A 560 -1.96 3.87 23.49
N GLN A 561 -1.63 3.84 24.78
CA GLN A 561 -0.29 4.09 25.30
C GLN A 561 0.52 2.80 25.51
N SER A 562 0.08 1.68 24.90
CA SER A 562 0.83 0.43 24.91
C SER A 562 2.27 0.68 24.46
N PRO A 563 3.28 0.12 25.15
CA PRO A 563 4.67 0.19 24.73
C PRO A 563 4.88 -0.31 23.29
N PHE A 564 4.00 -1.18 22.79
CA PHE A 564 4.06 -1.74 21.44
C PHE A 564 3.31 -0.94 20.39
N ASN A 565 2.68 0.20 20.72
CA ASN A 565 2.06 1.06 19.71
C ASN A 565 3.09 2.02 19.10
N SER A 566 4.17 2.37 19.82
CA SER A 566 5.28 3.18 19.29
C SER A 566 6.42 2.33 18.71
N ILE A 567 6.55 1.06 19.13
CA ILE A 567 7.60 0.15 18.65
C ILE A 567 7.53 -0.14 17.13
N PRO A 568 6.36 -0.33 16.50
CA PRO A 568 6.28 -0.48 15.05
C PRO A 568 6.74 0.79 14.33
N GLU A 569 6.41 1.97 14.82
CA GLU A 569 6.87 3.26 14.27
C GLU A 569 8.40 3.38 14.44
N GLU A 570 8.92 3.22 15.66
CA GLU A 570 10.35 3.31 16.00
C GLU A 570 11.20 2.22 15.30
N MET A 571 10.77 0.95 15.28
CA MET A 571 11.51 -0.14 14.63
C MET A 571 11.45 -0.07 13.11
N THR A 572 10.35 0.45 12.56
CA THR A 572 10.22 0.64 11.12
C THR A 572 11.00 1.88 10.69
N GLU A 573 11.05 2.94 11.48
CA GLU A 573 11.90 4.10 11.20
C GLU A 573 13.39 3.74 11.34
N GLU A 574 13.85 3.17 12.45
CA GLU A 574 15.28 2.88 12.66
C GLU A 574 15.82 1.79 11.71
N ASN A 575 15.09 0.68 11.49
CA ASN A 575 15.60 -0.41 10.64
C ASN A 575 15.34 -0.19 9.15
N LEU A 576 14.33 0.58 8.74
CA LEU A 576 14.09 0.83 7.30
C LEU A 576 15.06 1.87 6.72
N VAL A 577 15.52 2.85 7.51
CA VAL A 577 16.46 3.89 7.06
C VAL A 577 17.82 3.30 6.69
N GLU A 578 18.43 2.49 7.56
CA GLU A 578 19.66 1.78 7.23
C GLU A 578 19.46 0.75 6.12
N PHE A 579 18.32 0.05 6.10
CA PHE A 579 18.01 -0.95 5.08
C PHE A 579 17.89 -0.32 3.69
N PHE A 580 17.17 0.80 3.53
CA PHE A 580 16.82 1.30 2.19
C PHE A 580 17.80 2.26 1.55
N ASN A 581 18.68 2.90 2.33
CA ASN A 581 19.67 3.87 1.83
C ASN A 581 20.56 3.30 0.70
N ASN A 582 20.89 2.01 0.74
CA ASN A 582 21.73 1.33 -0.25
C ASN A 582 20.96 0.41 -1.23
N ILE A 583 19.62 0.36 -1.11
CA ILE A 583 18.78 -0.63 -1.81
C ILE A 583 17.99 -0.01 -2.97
N LEU A 584 17.61 1.28 -2.90
CA LEU A 584 16.70 1.92 -3.88
C LEU A 584 17.42 2.82 -4.89
N GLY A 585 17.28 2.51 -6.18
CA GLY A 585 17.83 3.30 -7.30
C GLY A 585 16.86 3.41 -8.48
N ILE A 586 17.22 4.22 -9.47
CA ILE A 586 16.53 4.26 -10.77
C ILE A 586 17.54 3.86 -11.84
N ASP A 587 17.21 2.86 -12.65
CA ASP A 587 18.00 2.53 -13.83
C ASP A 587 17.70 3.54 -14.94
N ARG A 588 18.63 4.46 -15.16
CA ARG A 588 18.52 5.51 -16.19
C ARG A 588 18.33 4.97 -17.61
N ARG A 589 18.74 3.72 -17.90
CA ARG A 589 18.55 3.12 -19.22
C ARG A 589 17.13 2.62 -19.44
N THR A 590 16.47 2.14 -18.38
CA THR A 590 15.15 1.50 -18.46
C THR A 590 14.03 2.34 -17.84
N GLY A 591 14.36 3.40 -17.09
CA GLY A 591 13.42 4.24 -16.38
C GLY A 591 12.70 3.50 -15.24
N ARG A 592 13.28 2.42 -14.71
CA ARG A 592 12.64 1.55 -13.71
C ARG A 592 13.22 1.78 -12.32
N LEU A 593 12.36 1.66 -11.32
CA LEU A 593 12.79 1.61 -9.93
C LEU A 593 13.50 0.29 -9.69
N GLN A 594 14.70 0.31 -9.14
CA GLN A 594 15.47 -0.88 -8.77
C GLN A 594 15.57 -0.98 -7.26
N ILE A 595 15.26 -2.15 -6.74
CA ILE A 595 15.35 -2.52 -5.34
C ILE A 595 16.37 -3.66 -5.26
N ASN A 596 17.54 -3.40 -4.69
CA ASN A 596 18.59 -4.40 -4.51
C ASN A 596 18.35 -5.21 -3.23
N LEU A 597 17.81 -6.42 -3.37
CA LEU A 597 17.47 -7.32 -2.26
C LEU A 597 18.59 -8.33 -1.98
N ASP A 598 19.85 -7.93 -2.18
CA ASP A 598 21.01 -8.78 -1.87
C ASP A 598 21.26 -8.82 -0.34
N PRO A 599 21.07 -9.98 0.33
CA PRO A 599 21.31 -10.11 1.77
C PRO A 599 22.75 -9.79 2.19
N THR A 600 23.72 -9.78 1.27
CA THR A 600 25.10 -9.37 1.59
C THR A 600 25.21 -7.91 2.00
N ILE A 601 24.24 -7.08 1.63
CA ILE A 601 24.16 -5.68 2.07
C ILE A 601 24.01 -5.61 3.60
N LEU A 602 23.33 -6.59 4.20
CA LEU A 602 23.14 -6.68 5.64
C LEU A 602 24.30 -7.37 6.35
N SER A 603 24.81 -8.45 5.76
CA SER A 603 25.95 -9.17 6.32
C SER A 603 26.68 -9.97 5.25
N GLU A 604 27.98 -9.72 5.14
CA GLU A 604 28.88 -10.47 4.26
C GLU A 604 29.00 -11.95 4.67
N LYS A 605 28.72 -12.30 5.94
CA LYS A 605 28.89 -13.65 6.47
C LYS A 605 27.71 -14.13 7.31
N ILE A 606 27.36 -15.39 7.11
CA ILE A 606 26.47 -16.13 8.02
C ILE A 606 27.35 -16.96 8.94
N LEU A 607 27.44 -16.57 10.22
CA LEU A 607 28.42 -17.07 11.18
C LEU A 607 29.86 -16.89 10.66
N TYR A 608 30.46 -17.97 10.14
CA TYR A 608 31.82 -17.98 9.59
C TYR A 608 31.86 -18.16 8.06
N ALA A 609 30.73 -18.47 7.43
CA ALA A 609 30.65 -18.72 5.99
C ALA A 609 30.33 -17.45 5.21
N GLN A 610 30.88 -17.33 4.00
CA GLN A 610 30.49 -16.28 3.06
C GLN A 610 29.00 -16.38 2.74
N ASN A 611 28.31 -15.25 2.83
CA ASN A 611 26.90 -15.17 2.52
C ASN A 611 26.72 -15.15 1.00
N ASN A 612 26.17 -16.24 0.46
CA ASN A 612 25.83 -16.38 -0.95
C ASN A 612 24.32 -16.56 -1.14
N VAL A 613 23.51 -16.16 -0.16
CA VAL A 613 22.06 -16.24 -0.24
C VAL A 613 21.58 -15.14 -1.18
N GLN A 614 20.68 -15.47 -2.10
CA GLN A 614 20.11 -14.49 -3.01
C GLN A 614 18.60 -14.67 -3.12
N VAL A 615 17.87 -13.56 -3.17
CA VAL A 615 16.47 -13.58 -3.59
C VAL A 615 16.42 -13.99 -5.06
N TRP A 616 15.62 -15.01 -5.35
CA TRP A 616 15.47 -15.63 -6.67
C TRP A 616 14.15 -15.25 -7.35
N ASN A 617 13.09 -15.02 -6.57
CA ASN A 617 11.81 -14.62 -7.12
C ASN A 617 11.00 -13.80 -6.12
N ILE A 618 10.30 -12.80 -6.65
CA ILE A 618 9.19 -12.10 -5.99
C ILE A 618 8.15 -11.89 -7.09
N GLU A 619 7.02 -12.60 -7.01
CA GLU A 619 5.98 -12.52 -8.02
C GLU A 619 4.59 -12.74 -7.40
N PRO A 620 3.57 -11.92 -7.72
CA PRO A 620 2.21 -12.22 -7.34
C PRO A 620 1.61 -13.29 -8.25
N ILE A 621 1.00 -14.30 -7.63
CA ILE A 621 0.38 -15.45 -8.28
C ILE A 621 -1.05 -15.66 -7.81
N PHE A 622 -1.86 -16.29 -8.64
CA PHE A 622 -3.17 -16.82 -8.27
C PHE A 622 -3.10 -18.34 -8.12
N ASP A 623 -3.49 -18.84 -6.96
CA ASP A 623 -3.60 -20.27 -6.68
C ASP A 623 -5.07 -20.68 -6.73
N LYS A 624 -5.48 -21.24 -7.88
CA LYS A 624 -6.87 -21.62 -8.15
C LYS A 624 -7.42 -22.66 -7.17
N LEU A 625 -6.57 -23.53 -6.61
CA LEU A 625 -7.01 -24.52 -5.64
C LEU A 625 -7.35 -23.89 -4.29
N MET A 626 -6.65 -22.83 -3.92
CA MET A 626 -6.92 -22.06 -2.69
C MET A 626 -7.90 -20.91 -2.91
N ASP A 627 -8.25 -20.60 -4.15
CA ASP A 627 -8.99 -19.41 -4.55
C ASP A 627 -8.42 -18.12 -3.92
N LYS A 628 -7.09 -18.03 -3.87
CA LYS A 628 -6.35 -16.93 -3.22
C LYS A 628 -5.21 -16.44 -4.10
N THR A 629 -4.92 -15.14 -3.98
CA THR A 629 -3.72 -14.53 -4.53
C THR A 629 -2.62 -14.51 -3.47
N TYR A 630 -1.38 -14.76 -3.89
CA TYR A 630 -0.20 -14.80 -3.03
C TYR A 630 0.94 -14.00 -3.65
N ILE A 631 1.80 -13.40 -2.83
CA ILE A 631 3.18 -13.08 -3.21
C ILE A 631 4.01 -14.34 -3.02
N ASP A 632 4.61 -14.84 -4.10
CA ASP A 632 5.54 -15.96 -4.12
C ASP A 632 6.97 -15.42 -4.01
N LEU A 633 7.65 -15.84 -2.94
CA LEU A 633 9.02 -15.48 -2.61
C LEU A 633 9.90 -16.72 -2.74
N ALA A 634 11.05 -16.62 -3.38
CA ALA A 634 12.01 -17.73 -3.46
C ALA A 634 13.41 -17.25 -3.11
N ILE A 635 14.13 -18.04 -2.33
CA ILE A 635 15.50 -17.77 -1.89
C ILE A 635 16.36 -18.98 -2.25
N GLY A 636 17.49 -18.71 -2.90
CA GLY A 636 18.41 -19.75 -3.35
C GLY A 636 19.87 -19.36 -3.18
N HIS A 637 20.76 -20.28 -3.57
CA HIS A 637 22.20 -20.10 -3.45
C HIS A 637 22.80 -19.50 -4.73
N GLY A 638 23.41 -18.33 -4.61
CA GLY A 638 23.99 -17.58 -5.72
C GLY A 638 22.95 -17.18 -6.76
N VAL A 639 23.37 -17.06 -8.02
CA VAL A 639 22.49 -16.68 -9.12
C VAL A 639 21.51 -17.80 -9.47
N ARG A 640 20.28 -17.40 -9.83
CA ARG A 640 19.17 -18.24 -10.29
C ARG A 640 19.59 -19.21 -11.38
N THR A 641 19.00 -20.40 -11.39
CA THR A 641 19.27 -21.43 -12.40
C THR A 641 18.28 -21.36 -13.56
N LYS A 642 18.70 -21.83 -14.74
CA LYS A 642 17.81 -21.94 -15.92
C LYS A 642 16.64 -22.89 -15.70
N ASP A 643 16.84 -23.98 -14.95
CA ASP A 643 15.77 -24.93 -14.63
C ASP A 643 14.72 -24.29 -13.71
N PHE A 644 15.14 -23.48 -12.73
CA PHE A 644 14.22 -22.71 -11.89
C PHE A 644 13.43 -21.67 -12.69
N LEU A 645 14.09 -20.91 -13.56
CA LEU A 645 13.41 -19.97 -14.45
C LEU A 645 12.36 -20.70 -15.31
N SER A 646 12.75 -21.80 -15.94
CA SER A 646 11.82 -22.64 -16.73
C SER A 646 10.62 -23.13 -15.90
N ASN A 647 10.84 -23.51 -14.63
CA ASN A 647 9.78 -23.93 -13.72
C ASN A 647 8.76 -22.81 -13.48
N ILE A 648 9.21 -21.59 -13.14
CA ILE A 648 8.31 -20.44 -12.88
C ILE A 648 7.42 -20.13 -14.09
N TYR A 649 7.95 -20.21 -15.30
CA TYR A 649 7.18 -19.87 -16.51
C TYR A 649 6.22 -20.98 -16.96
N ASN A 650 6.48 -22.23 -16.58
CA ASN A 650 5.68 -23.39 -17.01
C ASN A 650 4.72 -23.92 -15.93
N ARG A 651 4.75 -23.37 -14.70
CA ARG A 651 3.88 -23.82 -13.60
C ARG A 651 2.39 -23.51 -13.86
N PRO A 652 1.45 -24.35 -13.37
CA PRO A 652 0.01 -24.11 -13.52
C PRO A 652 -0.43 -22.73 -13.02
N GLU A 653 0.12 -22.27 -11.89
CA GLU A 653 -0.22 -20.97 -11.29
C GLU A 653 0.07 -19.81 -12.22
N LYS A 654 1.08 -19.92 -13.11
CA LYS A 654 1.39 -18.88 -14.10
C LYS A 654 0.24 -18.74 -15.11
N LYS A 655 -0.29 -19.87 -15.59
CA LYS A 655 -1.44 -19.90 -16.52
C LYS A 655 -2.72 -19.41 -15.85
N ASP A 656 -2.95 -19.82 -14.61
CA ASP A 656 -4.12 -19.38 -13.84
C ASP A 656 -4.05 -17.87 -13.56
N SER A 657 -2.87 -17.34 -13.23
CA SER A 657 -2.64 -15.91 -13.01
C SER A 657 -2.93 -15.05 -14.24
N LEU A 658 -2.56 -15.52 -15.44
CA LEU A 658 -2.84 -14.81 -16.70
C LEU A 658 -4.33 -14.66 -17.00
N ASN A 659 -5.15 -15.59 -16.51
CA ASN A 659 -6.60 -15.59 -16.71
C ASN A 659 -7.37 -15.12 -15.45
N PHE A 660 -6.66 -14.55 -14.48
CA PHE A 660 -7.26 -14.12 -13.23
C PHE A 660 -8.17 -12.89 -13.44
N VAL A 661 -9.42 -13.00 -12.98
CA VAL A 661 -10.43 -11.93 -13.04
C VAL A 661 -10.98 -11.54 -11.65
N GLY A 662 -10.48 -12.18 -10.60
CA GLY A 662 -11.00 -12.11 -9.23
C GLY A 662 -11.08 -13.49 -8.59
N THR A 663 -11.11 -13.52 -7.25
CA THR A 663 -11.47 -14.73 -6.49
C THR A 663 -12.99 -14.94 -6.57
N SER A 664 -13.50 -16.11 -6.16
CA SER A 664 -14.94 -16.38 -6.22
C SER A 664 -15.77 -15.51 -5.26
N GLY A 665 -15.13 -14.93 -4.22
CA GLY A 665 -15.79 -14.18 -3.16
C GLY A 665 -16.59 -15.06 -2.19
N ASP A 666 -16.55 -16.39 -2.36
CA ASP A 666 -17.16 -17.37 -1.45
C ASP A 666 -16.10 -17.88 -0.48
N PHE A 667 -16.23 -17.50 0.79
CA PHE A 667 -15.30 -17.89 1.86
C PHE A 667 -15.18 -19.42 2.02
N ASN A 668 -16.19 -20.20 1.63
CA ASN A 668 -16.13 -21.66 1.69
C ASN A 668 -15.21 -22.26 0.61
N ASN A 669 -14.92 -21.50 -0.46
CA ASN A 669 -14.01 -21.90 -1.51
C ASN A 669 -12.55 -21.54 -1.21
N GLU A 670 -12.33 -20.62 -0.27
CA GLU A 670 -11.00 -20.13 0.07
C GLU A 670 -10.25 -21.09 1.02
N GLY A 671 -8.99 -21.37 0.70
CA GLY A 671 -8.13 -22.20 1.55
C GLY A 671 -7.71 -21.47 2.84
N PRO A 672 -7.50 -22.18 3.96
CA PRO A 672 -7.19 -21.56 5.25
C PRO A 672 -5.73 -21.06 5.37
N THR A 673 -4.88 -21.34 4.39
CA THR A 673 -3.46 -20.98 4.39
C THR A 673 -3.26 -19.53 3.93
N ASP A 674 -2.70 -18.69 4.80
CA ASP A 674 -2.32 -17.32 4.47
C ASP A 674 -0.80 -17.16 4.31
N TYR A 675 -0.02 -17.98 5.00
CA TYR A 675 1.41 -18.05 4.84
C TYR A 675 1.85 -19.51 4.66
N SER A 676 2.53 -19.81 3.56
CA SER A 676 3.08 -21.15 3.31
C SER A 676 4.59 -21.03 3.23
N PHE A 677 5.30 -21.89 3.94
CA PHE A 677 6.76 -21.93 3.98
C PHE A 677 7.24 -23.32 3.58
N LYS A 678 7.99 -23.40 2.48
CA LYS A 678 8.53 -24.65 1.95
C LYS A 678 10.05 -24.62 1.95
N ILE A 679 10.64 -25.71 2.41
CA ILE A 679 12.09 -25.93 2.38
C ILE A 679 12.38 -27.08 1.43
N ASN A 680 13.29 -26.88 0.48
CA ASN A 680 13.88 -27.97 -0.30
C ASN A 680 14.99 -28.61 0.54
N LEU A 681 14.80 -29.86 0.96
CA LEU A 681 15.67 -30.51 1.93
C LEU A 681 17.09 -30.72 1.39
N ARG A 682 17.23 -31.05 0.11
CA ARG A 682 18.53 -31.25 -0.53
C ARG A 682 19.35 -29.97 -0.60
N GLU A 683 18.72 -28.87 -1.04
CA GLU A 683 19.38 -27.58 -1.16
C GLU A 683 19.67 -26.97 0.23
N PHE A 684 18.77 -27.20 1.19
CA PHE A 684 18.98 -26.82 2.59
C PHE A 684 20.13 -27.59 3.25
N GLU A 685 20.23 -28.92 3.05
CA GLU A 685 21.36 -29.76 3.49
C GLU A 685 22.68 -29.18 2.97
N SER A 686 22.74 -28.83 1.67
CA SER A 686 23.92 -28.22 1.06
C SER A 686 24.28 -26.86 1.70
N MET A 687 23.30 -26.00 1.94
CA MET A 687 23.52 -24.69 2.57
C MET A 687 24.04 -24.84 4.01
N VAL A 688 23.38 -25.65 4.83
CA VAL A 688 23.78 -25.85 6.23
C VAL A 688 25.17 -26.47 6.32
N ASN A 689 25.47 -27.48 5.50
CA ASN A 689 26.78 -28.10 5.49
C ASN A 689 27.91 -27.15 5.04
N SER A 690 27.62 -26.18 4.17
CA SER A 690 28.56 -25.10 3.85
C SER A 690 28.87 -24.22 5.07
N ILE A 691 27.84 -23.85 5.84
CA ILE A 691 27.99 -23.06 7.08
C ILE A 691 28.78 -23.86 8.13
N LEU A 692 28.43 -25.13 8.33
CA LEU A 692 29.10 -26.03 9.25
C LEU A 692 30.58 -26.18 8.90
N THR A 693 30.89 -26.45 7.63
CA THR A 693 32.27 -26.59 7.15
C THR A 693 33.12 -25.35 7.44
N ALA A 694 32.59 -24.15 7.19
CA ALA A 694 33.28 -22.90 7.51
C ALA A 694 33.50 -22.71 9.02
N SER A 695 32.60 -23.24 9.87
CA SER A 695 32.67 -23.14 11.33
C SER A 695 33.63 -24.15 11.97
N ILE A 696 34.07 -25.21 11.26
CA ILE A 696 34.97 -26.24 11.81
C ILE A 696 36.32 -25.64 12.23
N ALA A 697 36.93 -24.76 11.43
CA ALA A 697 38.27 -24.24 11.73
C ALA A 697 38.31 -23.39 13.03
N PRO A 698 37.37 -22.45 13.26
CA PRO A 698 37.20 -21.78 14.55
C PRO A 698 36.97 -22.74 15.72
N GLN A 699 36.06 -23.72 15.57
CA GLN A 699 35.79 -24.72 16.62
C GLN A 699 37.02 -25.56 16.96
N VAL A 700 37.83 -25.92 15.95
CA VAL A 700 39.10 -26.63 16.16
C VAL A 700 40.12 -25.75 16.88
N LYS A 701 40.15 -24.44 16.62
CA LYS A 701 41.04 -23.50 17.32
C LYS A 701 40.64 -23.36 18.79
N GLU A 702 39.35 -23.22 19.08
CA GLU A 702 38.81 -23.20 20.44
C GLU A 702 39.03 -24.52 21.16
N ALA A 703 38.80 -25.65 20.48
CA ALA A 703 39.11 -26.97 20.99
C ALA A 703 40.60 -27.10 21.35
N LYS A 704 41.51 -26.67 20.46
CA LYS A 704 42.95 -26.66 20.75
C LYS A 704 43.29 -25.77 21.94
N ALA A 705 42.64 -24.62 22.11
CA ALA A 705 42.85 -23.75 23.26
C ALA A 705 42.36 -24.38 24.58
N GLN A 706 41.17 -25.00 24.58
CA GLN A 706 40.66 -25.74 25.74
C GLN A 706 41.51 -26.97 26.06
N LEU A 707 42.00 -27.69 25.04
CA LEU A 707 42.87 -28.86 25.20
C LEU A 707 44.30 -28.48 25.57
N ALA A 708 44.70 -27.19 25.51
CA ALA A 708 46.01 -26.72 25.94
C ALA A 708 46.11 -26.57 27.48
N SER A 709 45.00 -26.52 28.21
CA SER A 709 45.01 -26.50 29.68
C SER A 709 45.45 -27.85 30.26
N LEU A 710 46.06 -27.87 31.46
CA LEU A 710 46.54 -29.09 32.13
C LEU A 710 45.43 -29.91 32.81
N GLU A 711 44.23 -29.95 32.23
CA GLU A 711 43.05 -30.65 32.75
C GLU A 711 42.51 -31.66 31.73
N GLU A 712 41.71 -32.62 32.20
CA GLU A 712 40.93 -33.49 31.30
C GLU A 712 39.79 -32.66 30.71
N GLY A 713 39.51 -32.84 29.42
CA GLY A 713 38.53 -32.04 28.72
C GLY A 713 38.03 -32.73 27.46
N SER A 714 36.79 -32.48 27.09
CA SER A 714 36.19 -33.04 25.88
C SER A 714 35.49 -31.96 25.08
N VAL A 715 35.71 -31.93 23.77
CA VAL A 715 35.06 -30.99 22.86
C VAL A 715 34.37 -31.76 21.75
N ASN A 716 33.11 -31.45 21.48
CA ASN A 716 32.34 -32.05 20.40
C ASN A 716 32.34 -31.09 19.21
N ILE A 717 32.82 -31.56 18.05
CA ILE A 717 32.80 -30.82 16.78
C ILE A 717 31.70 -31.45 15.92
N LEU A 718 30.75 -30.64 15.47
CA LEU A 718 29.70 -31.09 14.56
C LEU A 718 30.23 -31.07 13.12
N GLU A 719 30.30 -32.23 12.47
CA GLU A 719 30.97 -32.38 11.17
C GLU A 719 30.00 -32.31 9.98
N ASP A 720 28.81 -32.90 10.12
CA ASP A 720 27.84 -33.05 9.01
C ASP A 720 26.42 -33.20 9.57
N LEU A 721 25.45 -32.68 8.83
CA LEU A 721 24.02 -32.82 9.08
C LEU A 721 23.34 -33.29 7.78
N THR A 722 22.78 -34.49 7.80
CA THR A 722 21.99 -35.05 6.70
C THR A 722 20.50 -34.89 6.99
N VAL A 723 19.73 -34.35 6.04
CA VAL A 723 18.27 -34.16 6.16
C VAL A 723 17.61 -34.59 4.85
N ARG A 724 16.83 -35.68 4.87
CA ARG A 724 16.20 -36.23 3.66
C ARG A 724 14.79 -36.73 3.92
N SER A 725 13.96 -36.76 2.89
CA SER A 725 12.68 -37.48 2.94
C SER A 725 12.94 -38.99 2.81
N GLN A 726 12.20 -39.80 3.57
CA GLN A 726 12.22 -41.28 3.43
C GLN A 726 10.84 -41.87 3.05
N GLY A 727 9.83 -41.02 3.01
CA GLY A 727 8.45 -41.31 2.65
C GLY A 727 7.59 -40.06 2.93
N ASP A 728 6.32 -40.09 2.53
CA ASP A 728 5.38 -39.00 2.82
C ASP A 728 5.32 -38.73 4.33
N ASN A 729 5.49 -37.47 4.73
CA ASN A 729 5.57 -36.98 6.10
C ASN A 729 6.68 -37.59 6.96
N GLN A 730 7.67 -38.26 6.35
CA GLN A 730 8.80 -38.90 7.04
C GLN A 730 10.12 -38.21 6.71
N LEU A 731 10.74 -37.67 7.74
CA LEU A 731 12.05 -37.04 7.71
C LEU A 731 13.09 -37.99 8.30
N TYR A 732 14.23 -38.10 7.63
CA TYR A 732 15.44 -38.72 8.16
C TYR A 732 16.45 -37.63 8.50
N LEU A 733 16.83 -37.59 9.77
CA LEU A 733 17.88 -36.71 10.30
C LEU A 733 19.08 -37.57 10.68
N SER A 734 20.28 -37.16 10.29
CA SER A 734 21.51 -37.77 10.78
C SER A 734 22.54 -36.69 11.08
N ILE A 735 23.11 -36.72 12.29
CA ILE A 735 24.13 -35.78 12.74
C ILE A 735 25.42 -36.56 12.95
N ALA A 736 26.49 -36.12 12.29
CA ALA A 736 27.83 -36.62 12.54
C ALA A 736 28.58 -35.71 13.52
N LEU A 737 29.10 -36.31 14.58
CA LEU A 737 29.84 -35.65 15.65
C LEU A 737 31.25 -36.25 15.75
N ASN A 738 32.24 -35.39 15.89
CA ASN A 738 33.61 -35.76 16.21
C ASN A 738 33.97 -35.22 17.58
N GLN A 739 34.06 -36.13 18.55
CA GLN A 739 34.46 -35.81 19.90
C GLN A 739 35.98 -35.89 20.03
N VAL A 740 36.61 -34.78 20.38
CA VAL A 740 38.04 -34.69 20.70
C VAL A 740 38.17 -34.69 22.22
N GLU A 741 38.80 -35.72 22.78
CA GLU A 741 38.85 -35.94 24.23
C GLU A 741 40.29 -36.03 24.73
N LYS A 742 40.66 -35.20 25.71
CA LYS A 742 41.94 -35.24 26.41
C LYS A 742 41.81 -36.04 27.71
N LYS A 743 42.40 -37.24 27.74
CA LYS A 743 42.41 -38.16 28.90
C LYS A 743 43.79 -38.31 29.50
N LYS A 744 43.88 -38.55 30.80
CA LYS A 744 45.16 -38.95 31.43
C LYS A 744 45.57 -40.35 30.96
N ARG A 745 46.83 -40.51 30.56
CA ARG A 745 47.47 -41.79 30.18
C ARG A 745 47.39 -42.81 31.32
N TRP A 746 47.62 -44.08 31.04
CA TRP A 746 47.67 -45.12 32.08
C TRP A 746 48.69 -44.79 33.20
N PHE A 747 48.41 -45.20 34.43
CA PHE A 747 49.12 -44.80 35.66
C PHE A 747 50.65 -44.97 35.58
N GLY A 748 51.14 -46.07 34.96
CA GLY A 748 52.58 -46.31 34.78
C GLY A 748 53.28 -45.30 33.88
N ALA A 749 52.61 -44.77 32.84
CA ALA A 749 53.16 -43.76 31.95
C ALA A 749 53.21 -42.36 32.58
N ARG A 750 52.31 -42.06 33.54
CA ARG A 750 52.29 -40.80 34.29
C ARG A 750 53.46 -40.68 35.26
N ILE A 751 53.81 -41.78 35.93
CA ILE A 751 54.94 -41.80 36.87
C ILE A 751 56.25 -41.51 36.15
N VAL A 752 56.49 -42.15 35.00
CA VAL A 752 57.70 -41.92 34.19
C VAL A 752 57.77 -40.47 33.70
N ASN A 753 56.67 -39.90 33.20
CA ASN A 753 56.65 -38.53 32.67
C ASN A 753 56.77 -37.44 33.75
N ASN A 754 56.22 -37.66 34.95
CA ASN A 754 56.37 -36.75 36.10
C ASN A 754 57.80 -36.70 36.63
N ILE A 755 58.54 -37.82 36.58
CA ILE A 755 59.95 -37.88 37.02
C ILE A 755 60.87 -37.04 36.12
N PHE A 756 60.52 -36.89 34.84
CA PHE A 756 61.29 -36.09 33.87
C PHE A 756 60.73 -34.67 33.64
N GLY A 757 59.86 -34.17 34.52
CA GLY A 757 59.31 -32.81 34.44
C GLY A 757 58.45 -32.53 33.20
N ASN A 758 57.87 -33.57 32.58
CA ASN A 758 57.07 -33.46 31.35
C ASN A 758 55.57 -33.67 31.64
N GLU A 759 54.96 -32.80 32.44
CA GLU A 759 53.54 -32.92 32.84
C GLU A 759 52.58 -32.90 31.63
N ASP A 760 52.94 -32.20 30.55
CA ASP A 760 52.19 -32.16 29.29
C ASP A 760 52.04 -33.55 28.64
N LYS A 761 52.99 -34.47 28.87
CA LYS A 761 52.99 -35.83 28.31
C LYS A 761 52.09 -36.80 29.09
N ASN A 762 51.46 -36.38 30.18
CA ASN A 762 50.54 -37.19 30.97
C ASN A 762 49.18 -37.39 30.31
N TYR A 763 48.88 -36.66 29.24
CA TYR A 763 47.60 -36.66 28.58
C TYR A 763 47.68 -37.28 27.16
N VAL A 764 46.58 -37.85 26.68
CA VAL A 764 46.37 -38.31 25.29
C VAL A 764 45.13 -37.64 24.76
N ILE A 765 45.19 -37.19 23.51
CA ILE A 765 44.03 -36.69 22.77
C ILE A 765 43.51 -37.84 21.90
N GLU A 766 42.27 -38.27 22.13
CA GLU A 766 41.55 -39.28 21.35
C GLU A 766 40.46 -38.61 20.50
N ASN A 767 40.29 -39.04 19.25
CA ASN A 767 39.22 -38.59 18.37
C ASN A 767 38.20 -39.71 18.16
N ASN A 768 36.98 -39.47 18.62
CA ASN A 768 35.86 -40.41 18.52
C ASN A 768 34.78 -39.84 17.60
N ARG A 769 34.68 -40.40 16.39
CA ARG A 769 33.58 -40.09 15.47
C ARG A 769 32.36 -40.95 15.77
N SER A 770 31.23 -40.29 15.95
CA SER A 770 29.92 -40.93 16.10
C SER A 770 28.88 -40.23 15.25
N SER A 771 27.88 -40.97 14.79
CA SER A 771 26.71 -40.45 14.12
C SER A 771 25.46 -40.88 14.86
N ILE A 772 24.49 -39.97 14.97
CA ILE A 772 23.17 -40.23 15.52
C ILE A 772 22.17 -40.00 14.39
N SER A 773 21.35 -41.01 14.09
CA SER A 773 20.30 -40.92 13.10
C SER A 773 18.91 -41.09 13.74
N ALA A 774 17.92 -40.39 13.21
CA ALA A 774 16.53 -40.48 13.65
C ALA A 774 15.59 -40.43 12.43
N ARG A 775 14.60 -41.34 12.41
CA ARG A 775 13.46 -41.23 11.51
C ARG A 775 12.29 -40.63 12.28
N ILE A 776 11.78 -39.51 11.79
CA ILE A 776 10.77 -38.71 12.44
C ILE A 776 9.59 -38.53 11.49
N LYS A 777 8.38 -38.67 12.02
CA LYS A 777 7.15 -38.27 11.35
C LYS A 777 6.64 -36.97 11.95
N LEU A 778 6.27 -36.02 11.10
CA LEU A 778 5.79 -34.69 11.50
C LEU A 778 4.29 -34.59 11.22
N HIS A 779 3.56 -34.02 12.18
CA HIS A 779 2.12 -33.83 12.09
C HIS A 779 1.66 -32.55 12.79
N ALA A 780 0.80 -31.76 12.16
CA ALA A 780 0.08 -30.69 12.86
C ALA A 780 -1.23 -31.24 13.45
N VAL A 781 -1.29 -31.32 14.79
CA VAL A 781 -2.40 -31.93 15.54
C VAL A 781 -3.12 -30.92 16.44
N PRO A 782 -4.43 -31.08 16.71
CA PRO A 782 -5.16 -30.14 17.55
C PRO A 782 -4.76 -30.26 19.04
N LEU A 783 -4.59 -29.12 19.72
CA LEU A 783 -4.24 -29.04 21.14
C LEU A 783 -5.27 -29.76 22.02
N LYS A 784 -6.56 -29.70 21.67
CA LYS A 784 -7.66 -30.29 22.47
C LYS A 784 -7.44 -31.78 22.78
N ASP A 785 -6.78 -32.51 21.88
CA ASP A 785 -6.54 -33.95 22.01
C ASP A 785 -5.48 -34.27 23.08
N TYR A 786 -4.64 -33.28 23.44
CA TYR A 786 -3.54 -33.43 24.41
C TYR A 786 -3.68 -32.51 25.63
N LYS A 787 -4.59 -31.53 25.58
CA LYS A 787 -4.72 -30.47 26.59
C LYS A 787 -4.89 -31.01 28.02
N SER A 788 -5.72 -32.05 28.21
CA SER A 788 -5.93 -32.69 29.52
C SER A 788 -4.64 -33.29 30.10
N ASP A 789 -3.87 -34.00 29.27
CA ASP A 789 -2.60 -34.63 29.66
C ASP A 789 -1.52 -33.59 30.00
N LEU A 790 -1.52 -32.46 29.28
CA LEU A 790 -0.57 -31.36 29.52
C LEU A 790 -0.91 -30.59 30.79
N ILE A 791 -2.18 -30.22 30.99
CA ILE A 791 -2.65 -29.49 32.18
C ILE A 791 -2.51 -30.34 33.45
N ALA A 792 -2.62 -31.66 33.36
CA ALA A 792 -2.37 -32.55 34.49
C ALA A 792 -0.92 -32.47 35.03
N LYS A 793 0.04 -32.03 34.20
CA LYS A 793 1.42 -31.79 34.61
C LYS A 793 1.67 -30.36 35.11
N ASN A 794 1.00 -29.38 34.49
CA ASN A 794 1.08 -27.97 34.86
C ASN A 794 -0.28 -27.29 34.69
N GLN A 795 -0.99 -27.02 35.79
CA GLN A 795 -2.33 -26.44 35.74
C GLN A 795 -2.32 -24.98 35.22
N ASP A 796 -1.21 -24.27 35.45
CA ASP A 796 -1.00 -22.88 35.07
C ASP A 796 -0.37 -22.74 33.67
N GLU A 797 -0.36 -23.81 32.88
CA GLU A 797 0.18 -23.77 31.52
C GLU A 797 -0.59 -22.79 30.63
N ILE A 798 0.17 -21.96 29.91
CA ILE A 798 -0.34 -20.95 28.96
C ILE A 798 -0.16 -21.49 27.55
N PHE A 799 -1.27 -21.60 26.82
CA PHE A 799 -1.28 -22.03 25.43
C PHE A 799 -1.55 -20.83 24.52
N LEU A 800 -0.69 -20.63 23.52
CA LEU A 800 -0.81 -19.51 22.58
C LEU A 800 -1.43 -19.90 21.22
N GLY A 801 -2.03 -21.07 21.12
CA GLY A 801 -2.64 -21.54 19.88
C GLY A 801 -3.30 -22.90 20.03
N ASN A 802 -4.12 -23.27 19.05
CA ASN A 802 -4.91 -24.49 19.06
C ASN A 802 -4.27 -25.68 18.34
N THR A 803 -3.07 -25.50 17.79
CA THR A 803 -2.36 -26.53 17.03
C THR A 803 -1.00 -26.78 17.67
N LEU A 804 -0.60 -28.05 17.73
CA LEU A 804 0.70 -28.51 18.17
C LEU A 804 1.39 -29.24 17.02
N LEU A 805 2.69 -29.06 16.87
CA LEU A 805 3.51 -29.88 16.01
C LEU A 805 3.91 -31.15 16.76
N LYS A 806 3.39 -32.30 16.34
CA LYS A 806 3.76 -33.60 16.86
C LYS A 806 4.99 -34.14 16.11
N ILE A 807 6.02 -34.44 16.88
CA ILE A 807 7.23 -35.14 16.44
C ILE A 807 7.09 -36.59 16.90
N GLU A 808 6.78 -37.47 15.96
CA GLU A 808 6.70 -38.91 16.19
C GLU A 808 8.01 -39.58 15.78
N LEU A 809 8.78 -40.00 16.77
CA LEU A 809 10.01 -40.76 16.57
C LEU A 809 9.71 -42.21 16.15
N GLU A 810 10.05 -42.58 14.92
CA GLU A 810 9.82 -43.93 14.38
C GLU A 810 10.99 -44.89 14.64
N SER A 811 12.23 -44.39 14.55
CA SER A 811 13.44 -45.14 14.86
C SER A 811 14.59 -44.19 15.22
N ILE A 812 15.54 -44.68 16.01
CA ILE A 812 16.83 -44.02 16.28
C ILE A 812 17.93 -45.03 16.01
N GLY A 813 19.01 -44.56 15.40
CA GLY A 813 20.27 -45.28 15.25
C GLY A 813 21.42 -44.48 15.85
N ARG A 814 22.43 -45.19 16.37
CA ARG A 814 23.73 -44.61 16.71
C ARG A 814 24.82 -45.49 16.13
N THR A 815 25.80 -44.86 15.51
CA THR A 815 26.97 -45.53 14.92
C THR A 815 28.23 -44.84 15.46
N ALA A 816 29.22 -45.61 15.91
CA ALA A 816 30.51 -45.08 16.34
C ALA A 816 31.62 -45.82 15.60
N LYS A 817 32.56 -45.10 15.00
CA LYS A 817 33.63 -45.71 14.18
C LYS A 817 34.76 -46.31 15.04
N ASN A 818 34.99 -45.81 16.26
CA ASN A 818 35.98 -46.32 17.23
C ASN A 818 35.39 -46.46 18.64
N PRO A 819 34.39 -47.33 18.88
CA PRO A 819 33.78 -47.43 20.20
C PRO A 819 34.71 -48.20 21.15
N GLY A 820 35.09 -47.58 22.26
CA GLY A 820 35.53 -48.35 23.44
C GLY A 820 34.42 -49.31 23.93
N LEU A 821 34.71 -50.15 24.92
CA LEU A 821 33.80 -51.19 25.44
C LEU A 821 32.39 -50.64 25.78
N PHE A 822 32.32 -49.46 26.41
CA PHE A 822 31.04 -48.81 26.75
C PHE A 822 30.28 -48.30 25.51
N GLY A 823 30.99 -47.81 24.50
CA GLY A 823 30.41 -47.40 23.21
C GLY A 823 29.90 -48.59 22.38
N SER A 824 30.53 -49.76 22.52
CA SER A 824 30.08 -50.99 21.87
C SER A 824 28.77 -51.52 22.48
N VAL A 825 28.61 -51.37 23.81
CA VAL A 825 27.41 -51.72 24.56
C VAL A 825 26.26 -50.74 24.28
N LEU A 826 26.53 -49.44 24.15
CA LEU A 826 25.54 -48.45 23.72
C LEU A 826 25.11 -48.64 22.25
N ASN A 827 26.04 -48.97 21.35
CA ASN A 827 25.70 -49.34 19.96
C ASN A 827 24.88 -50.64 19.90
N ALA A 828 25.17 -51.62 20.77
CA ALA A 828 24.39 -52.85 20.87
C ALA A 828 22.98 -52.65 21.48
N MET A 829 22.80 -51.63 22.34
CA MET A 829 21.50 -51.30 22.94
C MET A 829 20.63 -50.37 22.08
N ILE A 830 21.22 -49.53 21.21
CA ILE A 830 20.50 -48.51 20.42
C ILE A 830 20.48 -48.83 18.90
N GLY A 831 21.27 -49.80 18.41
CA GLY A 831 21.38 -50.08 16.97
C GLY A 831 20.04 -50.21 16.25
N ASP A 832 19.85 -49.45 15.15
CA ASP A 832 18.62 -49.27 14.33
C ASP A 832 17.36 -49.95 14.89
N VAL A 833 16.89 -49.50 16.05
CA VAL A 833 15.72 -50.10 16.68
C VAL A 833 14.45 -49.49 16.07
N ASN A 834 13.65 -50.35 15.44
CA ASN A 834 12.30 -49.97 15.00
C ASN A 834 11.38 -49.81 16.22
N LEU A 835 10.93 -48.58 16.49
CA LEU A 835 10.12 -48.26 17.67
C LEU A 835 8.62 -48.50 17.46
N LYS A 836 8.18 -48.86 16.23
CA LYS A 836 6.76 -49.11 15.91
C LYS A 836 6.26 -50.48 16.37
N ASN A 837 7.12 -51.51 16.47
CA ASN A 837 6.71 -52.90 16.69
C ASN A 837 7.21 -53.48 18.02
N GLY A 838 6.29 -54.08 18.80
CA GLY A 838 6.59 -54.88 20.00
C GLY A 838 6.61 -54.13 21.35
N ILE A 839 6.48 -54.88 22.45
CA ILE A 839 6.52 -54.37 23.83
C ILE A 839 7.85 -53.64 24.10
N VAL A 840 8.96 -54.19 23.60
CA VAL A 840 10.32 -53.65 23.75
C VAL A 840 10.47 -52.29 23.07
N GLY A 841 9.98 -52.13 21.82
CA GLY A 841 10.03 -50.86 21.09
C GLY A 841 9.22 -49.75 21.76
N SER A 842 8.03 -50.07 22.29
CA SER A 842 7.21 -49.10 23.03
C SER A 842 7.86 -48.64 24.35
N ASN A 843 8.57 -49.55 25.03
CA ASN A 843 9.30 -49.24 26.26
C ASN A 843 10.60 -48.48 25.99
N LEU A 844 11.28 -48.76 24.87
CA LEU A 844 12.44 -47.98 24.42
C LEU A 844 12.04 -46.56 24.00
N LYS A 845 10.93 -46.38 23.28
CA LYS A 845 10.38 -45.04 22.95
C LYS A 845 10.13 -44.24 24.23
N LYS A 846 9.49 -44.86 25.23
CA LYS A 846 9.30 -44.25 26.57
C LYS A 846 10.61 -43.92 27.26
N LEU A 847 11.62 -44.78 27.17
CA LEU A 847 12.94 -44.57 27.79
C LEU A 847 13.70 -43.42 27.12
N VAL A 848 13.76 -43.39 25.79
CA VAL A 848 14.37 -42.31 25.00
C VAL A 848 13.68 -40.99 25.33
N LEU A 849 12.35 -40.95 25.35
CA LEU A 849 11.60 -39.73 25.71
C LEU A 849 11.81 -39.34 27.18
N LYS A 850 12.03 -40.31 28.09
CA LYS A 850 12.38 -40.05 29.50
C LYS A 850 13.80 -39.49 29.66
N ILE A 851 14.71 -39.75 28.71
CA ILE A 851 16.10 -39.25 28.72
C ILE A 851 16.20 -37.90 27.98
N ALA A 852 15.62 -37.82 26.78
CA ALA A 852 15.63 -36.60 25.95
C ALA A 852 14.70 -35.52 26.50
N GLY A 853 13.58 -35.90 27.14
CA GLY A 853 12.62 -34.96 27.71
C GLY A 853 13.23 -34.01 28.74
N PRO A 854 13.97 -34.50 29.75
CA PRO A 854 14.73 -33.66 30.68
C PRO A 854 15.86 -32.85 30.02
N MET A 855 16.38 -33.24 28.85
CA MET A 855 17.39 -32.41 28.16
C MET A 855 16.76 -31.25 27.39
N LEU A 856 15.58 -31.46 26.83
CA LEU A 856 14.81 -30.45 26.11
C LEU A 856 13.97 -29.56 27.05
N ASN A 857 13.67 -30.06 28.25
CA ASN A 857 12.94 -29.35 29.31
C ASN A 857 13.46 -29.77 30.71
N PRO A 858 14.58 -29.18 31.19
CA PRO A 858 15.33 -29.67 32.36
C PRO A 858 14.66 -29.54 33.72
N THR A 859 13.58 -28.79 33.82
CA THR A 859 12.84 -28.63 35.07
C THR A 859 11.36 -28.59 34.74
N GLY A 860 10.57 -29.46 35.37
CA GLY A 860 9.10 -29.40 35.33
C GLY A 860 8.51 -28.11 35.91
N GLU A 861 9.36 -27.15 36.28
CA GLU A 861 9.02 -25.81 36.69
C GLU A 861 9.67 -24.85 35.68
N ARG A 862 8.82 -24.12 34.94
CA ARG A 862 9.13 -23.00 34.02
C ARG A 862 9.81 -23.39 32.69
N ASN A 863 9.00 -23.47 31.63
CA ASN A 863 9.30 -23.26 30.21
C ASN A 863 10.75 -23.43 29.71
N GLY A 864 11.43 -24.56 29.98
CA GLY A 864 12.76 -24.93 29.44
C GLY A 864 13.87 -23.89 29.64
N ASN A 865 15.12 -24.18 29.28
CA ASN A 865 16.15 -23.17 28.98
C ASN A 865 17.09 -23.74 27.91
N ALA A 866 16.51 -24.47 26.95
CA ALA A 866 17.27 -25.26 26.00
C ALA A 866 17.89 -24.35 24.93
N THR A 867 19.21 -24.27 24.94
CA THR A 867 19.99 -23.59 23.90
C THR A 867 20.56 -24.64 22.95
N LEU A 868 20.23 -24.56 21.66
CA LEU A 868 20.78 -25.42 20.61
C LEU A 868 21.67 -24.57 19.69
N ALA A 869 22.96 -24.88 19.61
CA ALA A 869 23.94 -24.17 18.78
C ALA A 869 23.96 -22.63 18.97
N GLY A 870 23.78 -22.17 20.21
CA GLY A 870 23.71 -20.73 20.54
C GLY A 870 22.31 -20.12 20.48
N PHE A 871 21.30 -20.82 19.96
CA PHE A 871 19.92 -20.34 19.89
C PHE A 871 19.08 -20.82 21.08
N ALA A 872 18.54 -19.90 21.86
CA ALA A 872 17.59 -20.20 22.94
C ALA A 872 16.23 -20.61 22.33
N LEU A 873 15.95 -21.92 22.29
CA LEU A 873 14.77 -22.48 21.62
C LEU A 873 13.46 -21.96 22.19
N ASN A 874 13.43 -21.68 23.50
CA ASN A 874 12.25 -21.17 24.17
C ASN A 874 11.80 -19.80 23.69
N ASN A 875 12.66 -19.03 23.03
CA ASN A 875 12.21 -17.77 22.44
C ASN A 875 11.23 -18.02 21.29
N TYR A 876 11.28 -19.21 20.68
CA TYR A 876 10.57 -19.53 19.44
C TYR A 876 9.52 -20.64 19.61
N LEU A 877 9.80 -21.66 20.44
CA LEU A 877 8.93 -22.82 20.62
C LEU A 877 8.96 -23.37 22.05
N LYS A 878 7.83 -23.93 22.49
CA LYS A 878 7.66 -24.69 23.74
C LYS A 878 7.71 -26.17 23.42
N VAL A 879 8.48 -26.93 24.20
CA VAL A 879 8.58 -28.39 24.08
C VAL A 879 7.77 -29.06 25.17
N PHE A 880 6.74 -29.80 24.78
CA PHE A 880 5.99 -30.70 25.65
C PHE A 880 6.40 -32.15 25.38
N THR A 881 6.55 -32.92 26.45
CA THR A 881 6.78 -34.36 26.35
C THR A 881 5.62 -35.11 26.97
N THR A 882 5.04 -36.06 26.23
CA THR A 882 4.04 -37.00 26.76
C THR A 882 4.68 -38.37 26.98
N LYS A 883 3.90 -39.36 27.44
CA LYS A 883 4.41 -40.74 27.58
C LYS A 883 4.79 -41.38 26.24
N LYS A 884 4.37 -40.81 25.10
CA LYS A 884 4.53 -41.43 23.77
C LYS A 884 5.07 -40.49 22.70
N ASP A 885 4.95 -39.18 22.87
CA ASP A 885 5.19 -38.20 21.81
C ASP A 885 5.93 -36.95 22.34
N ILE A 886 6.63 -36.26 21.43
CA ILE A 886 7.11 -34.89 21.63
C ILE A 886 6.15 -33.97 20.89
N LEU A 887 5.64 -32.96 21.56
CA LEU A 887 4.73 -31.97 20.99
C LEU A 887 5.39 -30.61 21.13
N LEU A 888 5.39 -29.84 20.05
CA LEU A 888 5.93 -28.49 20.02
C LEU A 888 4.79 -27.49 19.85
N GLN A 889 4.79 -26.42 20.63
CA GLN A 889 3.97 -25.24 20.34
C GLN A 889 4.90 -24.14 19.84
N LEU A 890 4.59 -23.59 18.67
CA LEU A 890 5.29 -22.42 18.15
C LEU A 890 4.73 -21.17 18.82
N ASN A 891 5.58 -20.20 19.15
CA ASN A 891 5.12 -18.91 19.64
C ASN A 891 4.48 -18.15 18.47
N PRO A 892 3.16 -17.87 18.46
CA PRO A 892 2.52 -17.22 17.32
C PRO A 892 3.07 -15.81 17.04
N ARG A 893 3.62 -15.12 18.05
CA ARG A 893 4.21 -13.77 17.93
C ARG A 893 5.72 -13.76 17.75
N LEU A 894 6.28 -14.86 17.24
CA LEU A 894 7.72 -14.98 16.95
C LEU A 894 8.24 -13.93 15.94
N ALA A 895 7.36 -13.33 15.15
CA ALA A 895 7.71 -12.32 14.16
C ALA A 895 7.32 -10.88 14.56
N GLY A 896 6.74 -10.68 15.76
CA GLY A 896 6.47 -9.35 16.30
C GLY A 896 5.17 -9.26 17.12
N PRO A 897 4.92 -8.11 17.79
CA PRO A 897 3.74 -7.91 18.64
C PRO A 897 2.41 -7.78 17.88
N VAL A 898 2.47 -7.68 16.55
CA VAL A 898 1.36 -7.21 15.72
C VAL A 898 0.53 -8.35 15.11
N TRP A 899 1.15 -9.50 14.84
CA TRP A 899 0.50 -10.62 14.15
C TRP A 899 0.78 -11.96 14.83
N ASP A 900 -0.20 -12.85 14.69
CA ASP A 900 -0.14 -14.22 15.18
C ASP A 900 -0.01 -15.17 13.97
N LEU A 901 1.07 -15.95 13.94
CA LEU A 901 1.30 -17.04 13.00
C LEU A 901 0.78 -18.35 13.59
N LEU A 902 -0.44 -18.72 13.22
CA LEU A 902 -1.10 -19.94 13.71
C LEU A 902 -0.87 -21.10 12.74
N LEU A 903 -0.31 -22.20 13.24
CA LEU A 903 -0.08 -23.39 12.42
C LEU A 903 -1.42 -24.04 11.99
N VAL A 904 -1.57 -24.30 10.68
CA VAL A 904 -2.73 -24.99 10.10
C VAL A 904 -2.63 -26.49 10.42
N GLN A 905 -3.76 -27.10 10.81
CA GLN A 905 -3.83 -28.54 11.11
C GLN A 905 -3.71 -29.37 9.82
N ASP A 906 -3.20 -30.60 9.94
CA ASP A 906 -3.10 -31.52 8.79
C ASP A 906 -4.50 -31.85 8.26
N GLN A 907 -4.80 -31.45 7.02
CA GLN A 907 -6.07 -31.74 6.35
C GLN A 907 -5.91 -31.76 4.83
N ASP A 908 -6.92 -32.30 4.13
CA ASP A 908 -7.00 -32.28 2.67
C ASP A 908 -7.99 -31.19 2.24
N PHE A 909 -7.53 -30.22 1.46
CA PHE A 909 -8.35 -29.17 0.89
C PHE A 909 -8.31 -29.24 -0.64
N LYS A 910 -9.45 -29.59 -1.25
CA LYS A 910 -9.60 -29.72 -2.72
C LYS A 910 -8.52 -30.62 -3.36
N GLY A 911 -8.11 -31.68 -2.67
CA GLY A 911 -7.09 -32.65 -3.15
C GLY A 911 -5.65 -32.24 -2.85
N ARG A 912 -5.43 -31.12 -2.14
CA ARG A 912 -4.12 -30.67 -1.67
C ARG A 912 -4.02 -30.88 -0.16
N LYS A 913 -3.01 -31.64 0.27
CA LYS A 913 -2.62 -31.75 1.68
C LYS A 913 -2.08 -30.40 2.16
N ILE A 914 -2.66 -29.85 3.22
CA ILE A 914 -2.23 -28.62 3.90
C ILE A 914 -1.95 -28.90 5.38
N GLY A 915 -1.13 -28.06 5.98
CA GLY A 915 -0.63 -28.22 7.36
C GLY A 915 0.89 -28.41 7.36
N ILE A 916 1.38 -29.47 8.02
CA ILE A 916 2.79 -29.84 7.94
C ILE A 916 2.92 -31.13 7.14
N GLY A 917 3.74 -31.10 6.09
CA GLY A 917 3.95 -32.27 5.25
C GLY A 917 5.35 -32.37 4.70
N VAL A 918 5.86 -33.60 4.60
CA VAL A 918 7.08 -33.90 3.84
C VAL A 918 6.65 -34.59 2.57
N ASP A 919 6.98 -34.02 1.42
CA ASP A 919 6.69 -34.59 0.11
C ASP A 919 7.90 -35.40 -0.37
N TYR A 920 7.73 -36.71 -0.49
CA TYR A 920 8.83 -37.62 -0.81
C TYR A 920 9.39 -37.40 -2.23
N PRO A 921 8.57 -37.40 -3.30
CA PRO A 921 9.04 -37.10 -4.66
C PRO A 921 9.78 -35.79 -4.83
N SER A 922 9.34 -34.72 -4.17
CA SER A 922 9.97 -33.40 -4.34
C SER A 922 11.08 -33.11 -3.32
N GLU A 923 11.29 -33.99 -2.34
CA GLU A 923 12.19 -33.78 -1.20
C GLU A 923 11.95 -32.41 -0.51
N THR A 924 10.70 -32.01 -0.37
CA THR A 924 10.32 -30.75 0.28
C THR A 924 9.60 -30.98 1.60
N ILE A 925 9.76 -30.04 2.53
CA ILE A 925 8.91 -29.93 3.72
C ILE A 925 8.11 -28.64 3.63
N ASN A 926 6.81 -28.73 3.87
CA ASN A 926 5.87 -27.62 3.85
C ASN A 926 5.34 -27.33 5.26
N PHE A 927 5.20 -26.04 5.57
CA PHE A 927 4.57 -25.53 6.77
C PHE A 927 3.53 -24.48 6.37
N ASP A 928 2.26 -24.80 6.58
CA ASP A 928 1.17 -23.87 6.32
C ASP A 928 0.71 -23.20 7.60
N PHE A 929 0.60 -21.88 7.53
CA PHE A 929 0.18 -21.01 8.60
C PHE A 929 -1.00 -20.16 8.15
N LYS A 930 -1.79 -19.80 9.14
CA LYS A 930 -2.82 -18.79 9.07
C LYS A 930 -2.32 -17.56 9.80
N MET A 931 -2.51 -16.39 9.20
CA MET A 931 -2.09 -15.13 9.78
C MET A 931 -3.29 -14.44 10.39
N VAL A 932 -3.19 -14.09 11.66
CA VAL A 932 -4.22 -13.33 12.35
C VAL A 932 -3.65 -12.03 12.89
N PHE A 933 -4.46 -10.97 12.88
CA PHE A 933 -3.99 -9.61 13.10
C PHE A 933 -4.82 -8.93 14.16
N ASN A 934 -4.13 -8.14 14.98
CA ASN A 934 -4.78 -7.16 15.84
C ASN A 934 -5.13 -5.89 15.05
N PRO A 935 -6.16 -5.12 15.50
CA PRO A 935 -6.42 -3.79 14.98
C PRO A 935 -5.18 -2.89 15.08
N SER A 936 -4.90 -2.10 14.03
CA SER A 936 -3.77 -1.17 14.02
C SER A 936 -3.96 -0.03 15.03
N THR A 937 -2.91 0.73 15.32
CA THR A 937 -3.00 1.84 16.28
C THR A 937 -4.00 2.89 15.82
N VAL A 938 -3.99 3.26 14.53
CA VAL A 938 -5.00 4.13 13.92
C VAL A 938 -6.44 3.62 14.14
N ASP A 939 -6.70 2.33 13.91
CA ASP A 939 -8.05 1.78 14.08
C ASP A 939 -8.44 1.65 15.56
N LYS A 940 -7.49 1.29 16.44
CA LYS A 940 -7.68 1.35 17.90
C LYS A 940 -8.02 2.77 18.35
N HIS A 941 -7.40 3.80 17.76
CA HIS A 941 -7.67 5.21 18.06
C HIS A 941 -9.03 5.64 17.54
N GLU A 942 -9.42 5.20 16.35
CA GLU A 942 -10.74 5.47 15.79
C GLU A 942 -11.86 4.88 16.67
N LEU A 943 -11.68 3.65 17.17
CA LEU A 943 -12.60 3.04 18.14
C LEU A 943 -12.68 3.86 19.45
N TYR A 944 -11.55 4.39 19.93
CA TYR A 944 -11.54 5.29 21.08
C TYR A 944 -12.33 6.59 20.82
N LEU A 945 -12.16 7.21 19.65
CA LEU A 945 -12.90 8.42 19.27
C LEU A 945 -14.41 8.15 19.18
N ILE A 946 -14.81 7.01 18.61
CA ILE A 946 -16.21 6.57 18.57
C ILE A 946 -16.79 6.47 19.99
N MET A 947 -16.07 5.81 20.91
CA MET A 947 -16.50 5.67 22.30
C MET A 947 -16.61 7.03 23.00
N LYS A 948 -15.62 7.90 22.81
CA LYS A 948 -15.59 9.24 23.41
C LYS A 948 -16.76 10.10 22.92
N GLU A 949 -16.98 10.17 21.61
CA GLU A 949 -18.08 10.95 21.04
C GLU A 949 -19.46 10.40 21.43
N ALA A 950 -19.62 9.07 21.51
CA ALA A 950 -20.85 8.45 22.00
C ALA A 950 -21.11 8.77 23.48
N SER A 951 -20.06 8.79 24.31
CA SER A 951 -20.14 9.20 25.72
C SER A 951 -20.49 10.69 25.86
N GLU A 952 -19.93 11.58 25.03
CA GLU A 952 -20.29 13.01 24.99
C GLU A 952 -21.77 13.24 24.63
N ILE A 953 -22.31 12.45 23.69
CA ILE A 953 -23.74 12.47 23.35
C ILE A 953 -24.56 11.99 24.55
N SER A 954 -24.15 10.90 25.20
CA SER A 954 -24.79 10.39 26.41
C SER A 954 -24.81 11.40 27.55
N GLN A 955 -23.71 12.13 27.75
CA GLN A 955 -23.64 13.20 28.74
C GLN A 955 -24.56 14.36 28.35
N SER A 956 -24.64 14.70 27.06
CA SER A 956 -25.58 15.72 26.57
C SER A 956 -27.05 15.35 26.83
N VAL A 957 -27.39 14.05 26.77
CA VAL A 957 -28.69 13.53 27.20
C VAL A 957 -28.89 13.75 28.71
N LYS A 958 -27.92 13.33 29.54
CA LYS A 958 -27.97 13.48 31.01
C LYS A 958 -28.11 14.95 31.44
N ASP A 959 -27.40 15.85 30.76
CA ASP A 959 -27.45 17.31 30.97
C ASP A 959 -28.76 17.95 30.48
N GLY A 960 -29.64 17.18 29.83
CA GLY A 960 -30.91 17.66 29.28
C GLY A 960 -30.74 18.62 28.09
N LYS A 961 -29.66 18.53 27.31
CA LYS A 961 -29.39 19.43 26.17
C LYS A 961 -30.19 19.10 24.90
N ILE A 962 -30.78 17.90 24.83
CA ILE A 962 -31.53 17.42 23.66
C ILE A 962 -33.02 17.57 23.93
N LYS A 963 -33.67 18.57 23.32
CA LYS A 963 -35.10 18.89 23.57
C LYS A 963 -35.91 19.11 22.30
N SER A 964 -35.29 19.66 21.25
CA SER A 964 -35.99 20.04 20.02
C SER A 964 -35.87 18.96 18.94
N THR A 965 -36.78 18.99 17.95
CA THR A 965 -36.72 18.10 16.79
C THR A 965 -35.36 18.17 16.07
N ALA A 966 -34.79 19.38 15.96
CA ALA A 966 -33.48 19.57 15.32
C ALA A 966 -32.33 18.92 16.11
N ASP A 967 -32.39 18.93 17.44
CA ASP A 967 -31.37 18.30 18.29
C ASP A 967 -31.37 16.78 18.11
N PHE A 968 -32.55 16.16 18.13
CA PHE A 968 -32.70 14.73 17.89
C PHE A 968 -32.22 14.34 16.48
N LEU A 969 -32.58 15.11 15.44
CA LEU A 969 -32.12 14.83 14.07
C LEU A 969 -30.60 14.89 13.98
N LYS A 970 -29.95 15.91 14.55
CA LYS A 970 -28.48 16.01 14.59
C LYS A 970 -27.83 14.85 15.34
N VAL A 971 -28.41 14.43 16.45
CA VAL A 971 -27.88 13.32 17.26
C VAL A 971 -28.03 11.99 16.52
N TYR A 972 -29.19 11.69 15.95
CA TYR A 972 -29.37 10.48 15.15
C TYR A 972 -28.49 10.46 13.90
N ASP A 973 -28.27 11.62 13.29
CA ASP A 973 -27.35 11.77 12.17
C ASP A 973 -25.92 11.41 12.55
N ARG A 974 -25.44 11.95 13.68
CA ARG A 974 -24.12 11.63 14.24
C ARG A 974 -23.99 10.18 14.68
N LEU A 975 -25.04 9.57 15.25
CA LEU A 975 -24.99 8.20 15.76
C LEU A 975 -25.04 7.16 14.64
N PHE A 976 -25.99 7.25 13.69
CA PHE A 976 -26.18 6.20 12.69
C PHE A 976 -26.77 6.59 11.32
N TYR A 977 -27.44 7.74 11.15
CA TYR A 977 -28.23 8.01 9.93
C TYR A 977 -27.39 8.51 8.74
N ASN A 978 -26.33 9.30 9.00
CA ASN A 978 -25.33 9.71 8.01
C ASN A 978 -25.86 10.47 6.77
N SER A 979 -26.52 11.61 6.99
CA SER A 979 -27.08 12.47 5.94
C SER A 979 -26.03 13.19 5.09
N ASP A 980 -24.82 13.39 5.64
CA ASP A 980 -23.66 13.95 4.94
C ASP A 980 -22.65 12.82 4.67
N ILE A 981 -22.56 12.40 3.41
CA ILE A 981 -21.64 11.34 2.97
C ILE A 981 -20.16 11.70 3.19
N THR A 982 -19.84 12.98 3.41
CA THR A 982 -18.47 13.43 3.70
C THR A 982 -18.09 13.26 5.18
N LYS A 983 -19.08 13.06 6.07
CA LYS A 983 -18.90 12.93 7.52
C LYS A 983 -19.62 11.70 8.07
N LEU A 984 -18.93 10.56 8.05
CA LEU A 984 -19.46 9.30 8.53
C LEU A 984 -19.95 9.38 9.98
N SER A 985 -21.20 8.98 10.22
CA SER A 985 -21.74 8.75 11.58
C SER A 985 -20.93 7.69 12.35
N LEU A 986 -21.05 7.66 13.68
CA LEU A 986 -20.32 6.72 14.55
C LEU A 986 -20.53 5.24 14.17
N LYS A 987 -21.76 4.83 13.82
CA LYS A 987 -22.04 3.47 13.31
C LYS A 987 -21.25 3.16 12.04
N HIS A 988 -21.26 4.06 11.07
CA HIS A 988 -20.59 3.86 9.79
C HIS A 988 -19.05 3.88 9.94
N ARG A 989 -18.52 4.68 10.88
CA ARG A 989 -17.10 4.64 11.26
C ARG A 989 -16.73 3.28 11.88
N LEU A 990 -17.55 2.75 12.80
CA LEU A 990 -17.37 1.42 13.38
C LEU A 990 -17.38 0.33 12.30
N ILE A 991 -18.36 0.34 11.39
CA ILE A 991 -18.43 -0.61 10.27
C ILE A 991 -17.19 -0.52 9.40
N LYS A 992 -16.71 0.69 9.08
CA LYS A 992 -15.49 0.89 8.29
C LYS A 992 -14.25 0.25 8.94
N VAL A 993 -14.12 0.37 10.26
CA VAL A 993 -13.04 -0.32 11.00
C VAL A 993 -13.20 -1.84 10.87
N ILE A 994 -14.41 -2.38 11.04
CA ILE A 994 -14.69 -3.82 10.92
C ILE A 994 -14.39 -4.35 9.51
N ASP A 995 -14.80 -3.62 8.48
CA ASP A 995 -14.60 -3.99 7.07
C ASP A 995 -13.12 -3.98 6.66
N SER A 996 -12.24 -3.37 7.46
CA SER A 996 -10.78 -3.45 7.28
C SER A 996 -10.20 -4.82 7.67
N TYR A 997 -11.00 -5.67 8.34
CA TYR A 997 -10.62 -6.98 8.83
C TYR A 997 -11.66 -8.03 8.44
N ASN A 998 -11.44 -8.75 7.33
CA ASN A 998 -12.39 -9.75 6.78
C ASN A 998 -12.92 -10.73 7.85
N ALA A 999 -12.04 -11.21 8.74
CA ALA A 999 -12.37 -12.11 9.86
C ALA A 999 -13.34 -11.52 10.89
N LEU A 1000 -13.38 -10.20 11.06
CA LEU A 1000 -14.30 -9.50 11.97
C LEU A 1000 -15.66 -9.22 11.33
N SER A 1001 -15.77 -9.29 10.00
CA SER A 1001 -17.04 -9.01 9.30
C SER A 1001 -17.98 -10.24 9.25
N VAL A 1002 -17.44 -11.45 9.42
CA VAL A 1002 -18.14 -12.74 9.29
C VAL A 1002 -18.08 -13.51 10.61
N LEU A 1003 -19.11 -13.38 11.46
CA LEU A 1003 -19.20 -14.16 12.71
C LEU A 1003 -20.56 -14.80 12.99
N ASN A 1004 -21.43 -14.92 11.98
CA ASN A 1004 -22.80 -15.39 12.19
C ASN A 1004 -23.18 -16.73 11.53
N GLU A 1005 -22.24 -17.47 10.91
CA GLU A 1005 -22.64 -18.65 10.12
C GLU A 1005 -22.10 -20.01 10.60
N GLU A 1006 -20.86 -20.17 11.11
CA GLU A 1006 -20.38 -21.50 11.54
C GLU A 1006 -19.28 -21.53 12.64
N GLU A 1007 -19.29 -22.56 13.51
CA GLU A 1007 -18.23 -22.83 14.52
C GLU A 1007 -16.83 -23.08 13.90
N THR A 1008 -16.76 -23.40 12.60
CA THR A 1008 -15.52 -23.62 11.82
C THR A 1008 -14.64 -22.37 11.74
N HIS A 1009 -15.19 -21.18 11.98
CA HIS A 1009 -14.49 -19.89 11.81
C HIS A 1009 -13.78 -19.40 13.09
N ALA A 1010 -13.85 -20.15 14.19
CA ALA A 1010 -13.33 -19.74 15.48
C ALA A 1010 -11.78 -19.56 15.52
N ASP A 1011 -11.04 -20.08 14.53
CA ASP A 1011 -9.58 -19.97 14.41
C ASP A 1011 -9.12 -18.74 13.57
N ASN A 1012 -9.97 -17.72 13.41
CA ASN A 1012 -9.67 -16.48 12.69
C ASN A 1012 -9.21 -15.31 13.60
N TYR A 1013 -9.01 -15.58 14.90
CA TYR A 1013 -8.79 -14.55 15.93
C TYR A 1013 -7.43 -14.72 16.63
N SER A 1014 -6.90 -13.61 17.12
CA SER A 1014 -5.64 -13.56 17.83
C SER A 1014 -5.71 -14.42 19.09
N THR A 1015 -4.56 -14.75 19.63
CA THR A 1015 -4.37 -15.60 20.80
C THR A 1015 -5.18 -15.14 22.02
N THR A 1016 -5.44 -13.83 22.13
CA THR A 1016 -6.20 -13.22 23.22
C THR A 1016 -7.63 -12.89 22.87
N GLY A 1017 -8.00 -12.91 21.58
CA GLY A 1017 -9.28 -12.42 21.07
C GLY A 1017 -9.53 -10.94 21.41
N ALA A 1018 -8.48 -10.13 21.54
CA ALA A 1018 -8.60 -8.73 21.93
C ALA A 1018 -9.41 -7.91 20.92
N GLU A 1019 -9.24 -8.17 19.63
CA GLU A 1019 -9.97 -7.55 18.54
C GLU A 1019 -11.50 -7.69 18.68
N LEU A 1020 -11.97 -8.84 19.18
CA LEU A 1020 -13.38 -9.08 19.45
C LEU A 1020 -13.88 -8.12 20.54
N MET A 1021 -13.10 -7.97 21.60
CA MET A 1021 -13.43 -7.12 22.74
C MET A 1021 -13.31 -5.63 22.42
N GLN A 1022 -12.38 -5.24 21.55
CA GLN A 1022 -12.24 -3.87 21.05
C GLN A 1022 -13.52 -3.43 20.33
N ILE A 1023 -14.02 -4.26 19.41
CA ILE A 1023 -15.25 -3.97 18.65
C ILE A 1023 -16.49 -4.06 19.55
N ALA A 1024 -16.62 -5.10 20.37
CA ALA A 1024 -17.79 -5.29 21.23
C ALA A 1024 -17.96 -4.13 22.22
N THR A 1025 -16.85 -3.62 22.77
CA THR A 1025 -16.86 -2.48 23.70
C THR A 1025 -17.29 -1.19 23.00
N ALA A 1026 -16.71 -0.87 21.84
CA ALA A 1026 -17.10 0.32 21.08
C ALA A 1026 -18.57 0.25 20.64
N ALA A 1027 -19.03 -0.93 20.20
CA ALA A 1027 -20.42 -1.19 19.88
C ALA A 1027 -21.35 -0.98 21.09
N LYS A 1028 -20.96 -1.47 22.28
CA LYS A 1028 -21.74 -1.31 23.52
C LYS A 1028 -21.88 0.16 23.93
N VAL A 1029 -20.80 0.94 23.90
CA VAL A 1029 -20.85 2.37 24.23
C VAL A 1029 -21.74 3.14 23.23
N LEU A 1030 -21.65 2.81 21.94
CA LEU A 1030 -22.53 3.38 20.91
C LEU A 1030 -24.00 2.98 21.13
N ARG A 1031 -24.25 1.72 21.46
CA ARG A 1031 -25.58 1.15 21.75
C ARG A 1031 -26.21 1.83 22.97
N ASP A 1032 -25.43 2.07 24.03
CA ASP A 1032 -25.91 2.75 25.24
C ASP A 1032 -26.24 4.22 24.98
N ALA A 1033 -25.41 4.92 24.20
CA ALA A 1033 -25.70 6.29 23.78
C ALA A 1033 -27.00 6.35 22.96
N LEU A 1034 -27.18 5.43 22.01
CA LEU A 1034 -28.39 5.36 21.19
C LEU A 1034 -29.63 5.04 22.02
N THR A 1035 -29.51 4.13 23.00
CA THR A 1035 -30.59 3.78 23.93
C THR A 1035 -31.04 4.99 24.75
N ARG A 1036 -30.09 5.73 25.34
CA ARG A 1036 -30.39 6.94 26.12
C ARG A 1036 -31.13 7.99 25.30
N VAL A 1037 -30.76 8.15 24.03
CA VAL A 1037 -31.43 9.08 23.11
C VAL A 1037 -32.82 8.55 22.73
N SER A 1038 -32.96 7.25 22.47
CA SER A 1038 -34.25 6.65 22.08
C SER A 1038 -35.28 6.71 23.21
N ASP A 1039 -34.83 6.59 24.47
CA ASP A 1039 -35.67 6.57 25.66
C ASP A 1039 -36.20 7.97 26.04
N LEU A 1040 -35.63 9.04 25.49
CA LEU A 1040 -36.16 10.39 25.67
C LEU A 1040 -37.53 10.54 25.01
N LYS A 1041 -38.41 11.36 25.60
CA LYS A 1041 -39.70 11.71 25.01
C LYS A 1041 -39.49 12.48 23.70
N GLN A 1042 -39.80 11.83 22.57
CA GLN A 1042 -39.50 12.38 21.24
C GLN A 1042 -40.58 13.36 20.73
N PRO A 1043 -40.19 14.44 20.04
CA PRO A 1043 -41.12 15.34 19.34
C PRO A 1043 -41.89 14.66 18.20
N LYS A 1044 -43.06 15.20 17.83
CA LYS A 1044 -43.80 14.76 16.64
C LYS A 1044 -42.94 14.96 15.39
N GLY A 1045 -42.72 13.90 14.61
CA GLY A 1045 -41.93 13.93 13.37
C GLY A 1045 -40.65 13.07 13.36
N ILE A 1046 -40.29 12.42 14.48
CA ILE A 1046 -39.05 11.63 14.62
C ILE A 1046 -39.28 10.10 14.61
N SER A 1047 -40.54 9.65 14.54
CA SER A 1047 -40.93 8.23 14.62
C SER A 1047 -40.20 7.31 13.65
N THR A 1048 -39.89 7.77 12.43
CA THR A 1048 -39.14 6.97 11.44
C THR A 1048 -37.68 6.76 11.85
N TYR A 1049 -37.06 7.74 12.50
CA TYR A 1049 -35.70 7.64 13.04
C TYR A 1049 -35.66 6.73 14.27
N ALA A 1050 -36.69 6.77 15.12
CA ALA A 1050 -36.82 5.87 16.27
C ALA A 1050 -36.89 4.39 15.83
N ASN A 1051 -37.67 4.07 14.78
CA ASN A 1051 -37.73 2.71 14.23
C ASN A 1051 -36.38 2.24 13.68
N ASN A 1052 -35.66 3.13 12.98
CA ASN A 1052 -34.32 2.82 12.49
C ASN A 1052 -33.31 2.65 13.64
N ALA A 1053 -33.44 3.43 14.71
CA ALA A 1053 -32.62 3.30 15.91
C ALA A 1053 -32.80 1.91 16.55
N HIS A 1054 -34.04 1.41 16.67
CA HIS A 1054 -34.28 0.05 17.16
C HIS A 1054 -33.63 -1.03 16.30
N ARG A 1055 -33.67 -0.89 14.97
CA ARG A 1055 -32.97 -1.81 14.06
C ARG A 1055 -31.46 -1.77 14.27
N VAL A 1056 -30.89 -0.58 14.45
CA VAL A 1056 -29.45 -0.43 14.71
C VAL A 1056 -29.07 -1.00 16.08
N LEU A 1057 -29.88 -0.79 17.12
CA LEU A 1057 -29.67 -1.41 18.45
C LEU A 1057 -29.62 -2.94 18.33
N ALA A 1058 -30.61 -3.54 17.66
CA ALA A 1058 -30.65 -4.98 17.42
C ALA A 1058 -29.42 -5.45 16.63
N GLU A 1059 -29.02 -4.73 15.58
CA GLU A 1059 -27.82 -5.06 14.81
C GLU A 1059 -26.54 -5.04 15.66
N LEU A 1060 -26.36 -4.04 16.52
CA LEU A 1060 -25.21 -3.94 17.43
C LEU A 1060 -25.18 -5.10 18.43
N ASP A 1061 -26.35 -5.43 19.02
CA ASP A 1061 -26.47 -6.50 20.01
C ASP A 1061 -26.28 -7.90 19.37
N GLU A 1062 -26.89 -8.14 18.21
CA GLU A 1062 -26.93 -9.45 17.54
C GLU A 1062 -25.71 -9.77 16.68
N ARG A 1063 -25.03 -8.77 16.08
CA ARG A 1063 -23.83 -9.01 15.26
C ARG A 1063 -22.53 -8.84 16.04
N PHE A 1064 -22.44 -7.88 16.96
CA PHE A 1064 -21.15 -7.47 17.51
C PHE A 1064 -21.03 -7.72 19.01
N ILE A 1065 -22.00 -7.32 19.84
CA ILE A 1065 -21.83 -7.39 21.30
C ILE A 1065 -22.00 -8.84 21.79
N GLY A 1066 -23.17 -9.43 21.56
CA GLY A 1066 -23.52 -10.75 22.10
C GLY A 1066 -22.62 -11.88 21.59
N PRO A 1067 -22.42 -12.04 20.27
CA PRO A 1067 -21.55 -13.09 19.73
C PRO A 1067 -20.11 -12.98 20.22
N TYR A 1068 -19.52 -11.78 20.23
CA TYR A 1068 -18.10 -11.60 20.56
C TYR A 1068 -17.85 -11.83 22.05
N TYR A 1069 -18.74 -11.33 22.91
CA TYR A 1069 -18.71 -11.61 24.35
C TYR A 1069 -18.74 -13.12 24.63
N ARG A 1070 -19.70 -13.84 24.02
CA ARG A 1070 -19.84 -15.30 24.22
C ARG A 1070 -18.60 -16.06 23.73
N LEU A 1071 -18.07 -15.69 22.57
CA LEU A 1071 -16.87 -16.31 22.02
C LEU A 1071 -15.65 -16.08 22.92
N TYR A 1072 -15.45 -14.85 23.40
CA TYR A 1072 -14.38 -14.53 24.33
C TYR A 1072 -14.46 -15.31 25.64
N ASN A 1073 -15.65 -15.33 26.26
CA ASN A 1073 -15.88 -16.04 27.51
C ASN A 1073 -15.61 -17.55 27.36
N LYS A 1074 -16.07 -18.16 26.25
CA LYS A 1074 -15.92 -19.60 25.99
C LYS A 1074 -14.47 -20.00 25.73
N ARG A 1075 -13.67 -19.13 25.10
CA ARG A 1075 -12.39 -19.53 24.47
C ARG A 1075 -11.14 -18.84 25.00
N TYR A 1076 -11.19 -17.54 25.33
CA TYR A 1076 -10.01 -16.73 25.61
C TYR A 1076 -9.86 -16.36 27.09
N LYS A 1077 -10.97 -16.15 27.80
CA LYS A 1077 -10.97 -15.63 29.18
C LYS A 1077 -10.05 -16.40 30.15
N GLU A 1078 -10.16 -17.73 30.21
CA GLU A 1078 -9.34 -18.54 31.14
C GLU A 1078 -7.84 -18.38 30.88
N ASN A 1079 -7.43 -18.42 29.60
CA ASN A 1079 -6.03 -18.30 29.22
C ASN A 1079 -5.49 -16.88 29.45
N ASN A 1080 -6.29 -15.85 29.15
CA ASN A 1080 -5.92 -14.46 29.40
C ASN A 1080 -5.72 -14.18 30.89
N LEU A 1081 -6.55 -14.74 31.77
CA LEU A 1081 -6.34 -14.64 33.22
C LEU A 1081 -5.02 -15.28 33.66
N LYS A 1082 -4.62 -16.41 33.07
CA LYS A 1082 -3.31 -17.03 33.34
C LYS A 1082 -2.16 -16.12 32.87
N ILE A 1083 -2.26 -15.54 31.67
CA ILE A 1083 -1.27 -14.59 31.14
C ILE A 1083 -1.11 -13.38 32.07
N ILE A 1084 -2.23 -12.80 32.52
CA ILE A 1084 -2.25 -11.63 33.39
C ILE A 1084 -1.67 -11.96 34.77
N ASN A 1085 -1.97 -13.12 35.33
CA ASN A 1085 -1.53 -13.49 36.67
C ASN A 1085 -0.09 -14.02 36.72
N ALA A 1086 0.45 -14.49 35.59
CA ALA A 1086 1.82 -15.00 35.50
C ALA A 1086 2.88 -13.89 35.52
N GLN A 1087 4.14 -14.31 35.72
CA GLN A 1087 5.32 -13.48 35.48
C GLN A 1087 5.46 -13.19 33.97
N ILE A 1088 6.02 -12.03 33.62
CA ILE A 1088 6.28 -11.67 32.23
C ILE A 1088 7.45 -12.52 31.73
N THR A 1089 7.25 -13.23 30.62
CA THR A 1089 8.23 -14.12 29.98
C THR A 1089 8.30 -13.84 28.49
N ASP A 1090 9.27 -14.45 27.80
CA ASP A 1090 9.41 -14.39 26.32
C ASP A 1090 8.16 -14.84 25.55
N TRP A 1091 7.33 -15.65 26.20
CA TRP A 1091 6.07 -16.12 25.65
C TRP A 1091 4.91 -15.15 25.86
N THR A 1092 4.93 -14.37 26.94
CA THR A 1092 3.79 -13.55 27.34
C THR A 1092 4.01 -12.06 27.09
N LEU A 1093 5.26 -11.60 26.93
CA LEU A 1093 5.58 -10.17 26.87
C LEU A 1093 4.88 -9.44 25.72
N TYR A 1094 4.82 -10.04 24.53
CA TYR A 1094 4.18 -9.42 23.36
C TYR A 1094 2.66 -9.50 23.38
N ILE A 1095 2.07 -10.35 24.23
CA ILE A 1095 0.64 -10.68 24.25
C ILE A 1095 -0.08 -10.04 25.46
N LEU A 1096 0.68 -9.74 26.51
CA LEU A 1096 0.16 -9.24 27.78
C LEU A 1096 -0.71 -7.97 27.64
N PRO A 1097 -0.34 -6.92 26.88
CA PRO A 1097 -1.18 -5.73 26.76
C PRO A 1097 -2.57 -6.03 26.18
N ASP A 1098 -2.64 -6.87 25.16
CA ASP A 1098 -3.91 -7.27 24.55
C ASP A 1098 -4.77 -8.10 25.51
N ALA A 1099 -4.14 -9.01 26.28
CA ALA A 1099 -4.84 -9.79 27.30
C ALA A 1099 -5.43 -8.89 28.40
N LEU A 1100 -4.66 -7.89 28.87
CA LEU A 1100 -5.10 -6.92 29.87
C LEU A 1100 -6.32 -6.12 29.40
N PHE A 1101 -6.25 -5.55 28.18
CA PHE A 1101 -7.39 -4.83 27.62
C PHE A 1101 -8.61 -5.73 27.46
N ALA A 1102 -8.45 -6.91 26.86
CA ALA A 1102 -9.57 -7.82 26.59
C ALA A 1102 -10.29 -8.25 27.88
N GLN A 1103 -9.55 -8.45 28.97
CA GLN A 1103 -10.11 -8.77 30.27
C GLN A 1103 -10.89 -7.61 30.89
N LYS A 1104 -10.39 -6.37 30.78
CA LYS A 1104 -11.10 -5.17 31.25
C LYS A 1104 -12.34 -4.85 30.43
N ALA A 1105 -12.27 -5.05 29.12
CA ALA A 1105 -13.43 -4.97 28.24
C ALA A 1105 -14.48 -6.04 28.60
N PHE A 1106 -14.06 -7.26 28.90
CA PHE A 1106 -14.98 -8.30 29.39
C PHE A 1106 -15.67 -7.88 30.70
N GLU A 1107 -14.94 -7.33 31.67
CA GLU A 1107 -15.52 -6.82 32.94
C GLU A 1107 -16.59 -5.74 32.72
N PHE A 1108 -16.43 -4.89 31.69
CA PHE A 1108 -17.40 -3.85 31.34
C PHE A 1108 -18.66 -4.40 30.64
N LEU A 1109 -18.52 -5.49 29.88
CA LEU A 1109 -19.61 -6.11 29.13
C LEU A 1109 -20.47 -7.05 30.00
N ASP A 1110 -19.91 -7.55 31.11
CA ASP A 1110 -20.57 -8.41 32.12
C ASP A 1110 -21.41 -7.59 33.11
#